data_AF-A0A6P4HLE5-F1
#
_entry.id   AF-A0A6P4HLE5-F1
#
_cell.length_a   1.000
_cell.length_b   1.000
_cell.length_c   1.000
_cell.angle_alpha   90.00
_cell.angle_beta   90.00
_cell.angle_gamma   90.00
#
_symmetry.space_group_name_H-M   'P 1'
#
loop_
_entity.id
_entity.type
_entity.pdbx_description
1 polymer ?
#
loop_
_entity_poly.entity_id
_entity_poly.type
_entity_poly.pdbx_seq_one_letter_code
_entity_poly.pdbx_strand_id
1 'polypeptide(L)'
;MATHAEKEFYHLNVSVNKALNGLEAPLKTKHARSIIIMIHKTKEAKSFWMMISRQPLMQNRFTAWKFSHLLHKVLREAHESAIRHSQSHKKMILEVGKMWGLLQDDIGCCIQAYSKLLATKLNFHDKNRMFPGSLNISFTELFVAVDRDLNYCFQLCVEIFDYLEDIIALQQTIFSSMEKYRMSSMTPQGQCRLAPIVCLIQDSNALYDMSVRLMFKLHDGIPYDVVSGHRDRFYGLFLKLKSFYNNVRPLQYFKDLITVPELPDTSPNFKSQNDFSSYVPPVVHVPQEPDPVVEDLVDTNNHEAEAFSQAQQQLTMLEGIISEKEAGIEELSYKLVALQKNYDDLQQSYRQDVQELQQNNTILSNDLVLAREMCATFRMQNDDLELQLNQNPILMQKAMEEEEKHKLSSEKFNKLKTLYTKIRDEHIQLLREQSESNKSLNKEKQVNSQLLLETKELTNEISKIKGNVEEKDKANLALQKQVEEHKEKITQLETIKNEIEEKYDDVVKEKQMQALDITSTSENLRLNCLKIEDLNGALNETQEKLLKAESQINAKSSEIENHLKAFEAEKALLLTKIEQLNAEHKTNHEAQSTQLQETKNHLDEKEKEFSETREKLTAAESLVSSKNIEIENNQKAFEAEKLLLLTKIEQLNVEHKSHQEAQNAELQKTINNLEQKETALQESQETVKQLRQDNSLMTQRSEDLQGKLTTIEEKLNQATQQIASVTNSYQTCSSDLSELRKLVIKTLREICNSKLSSSEQQPLDAVPAIISEMESLLNKFNNSTAIEYVSTTEGIHDVMYLGYVFIKLYDQCDVIYKTTTAIETGQEIFTKTSLVCSDVCQLFQYLLNNEAKDGQQIITEVQAKLTDIRKLIEKIKATFEQKIDLDKLLEIELREMDAAIDDAASKITDLLAKAREKDNQTNLEVNGKIVDSCTTLMECVKVLIQKSRLLQHEIVASQKGNASANEFYRRNSQWSDGLISASKSVAKAANYLVEAANKAIESESGKNFELIVAAQEIAACTTQMVIASKVKAERNSQKLSDLTKASRSVTQATGTLVATVKDCNAQLEQQSELELAKLTPSQIKTMEMEIHVKVLEIEQALQTQRQKLASFRREHYKNAEY
;
A
#
# COMPACT_ATOMS: atom_id res chain seq x y z
N MET A 1 9.49 -12.15 -40.83
CA MET A 1 9.40 -10.69 -40.63
C MET A 1 8.52 -10.45 -39.41
N ALA A 2 8.99 -9.70 -38.41
CA ALA A 2 8.17 -9.38 -37.24
C ALA A 2 6.93 -8.57 -37.65
N THR A 3 5.77 -8.90 -37.10
CA THR A 3 4.52 -8.18 -37.37
C THR A 3 4.59 -6.73 -36.85
N HIS A 4 3.78 -5.82 -37.39
CA HIS A 4 3.77 -4.42 -36.93
C HIS A 4 3.49 -4.31 -35.43
N ALA A 5 2.59 -5.15 -34.91
CA ALA A 5 2.26 -5.24 -33.48
C ALA A 5 3.45 -5.71 -32.61
N GLU A 6 4.26 -6.65 -33.09
CA GLU A 6 5.47 -7.09 -32.38
C GLU A 6 6.52 -5.98 -32.26
N LYS A 7 6.65 -5.15 -33.30
CA LYS A 7 7.55 -3.98 -33.28
C LYS A 7 7.08 -2.94 -32.27
N GLU A 8 5.80 -2.61 -32.26
CA GLU A 8 5.23 -1.65 -31.29
C GLU A 8 5.37 -2.13 -29.84
N PHE A 9 5.11 -3.41 -29.59
CA PHE A 9 5.30 -4.02 -28.28
C PHE A 9 6.78 -4.00 -27.83
N TYR A 10 7.71 -4.25 -28.75
CA TYR A 10 9.14 -4.13 -28.50
C TYR A 10 9.54 -2.68 -28.16
N HIS A 11 9.06 -1.69 -28.91
CA HIS A 11 9.32 -0.27 -28.65
C HIS A 11 8.77 0.17 -27.29
N LEU A 12 7.56 -0.28 -26.93
CA LEU A 12 6.98 -0.05 -25.61
C LEU A 12 7.84 -0.64 -24.49
N ASN A 13 8.31 -1.88 -24.64
CA ASN A 13 9.19 -2.54 -23.67
C ASN A 13 10.51 -1.76 -23.48
N VAL A 14 11.13 -1.32 -24.57
CA VAL A 14 12.37 -0.53 -24.53
C VAL A 14 12.14 0.80 -23.83
N SER A 15 11.05 1.49 -24.13
CA SER A 15 10.71 2.77 -23.48
C SER A 15 10.42 2.60 -21.98
N VAL A 16 9.68 1.56 -21.58
CA VAL A 16 9.40 1.26 -20.15
C VAL A 16 10.69 0.97 -19.39
N ASN A 17 11.55 0.09 -19.89
CA ASN A 17 12.82 -0.25 -19.22
C ASN A 17 13.75 0.95 -19.10
N LYS A 18 13.82 1.81 -20.12
CA LYS A 18 14.65 3.02 -20.08
C LYS A 18 14.07 4.08 -19.14
N ALA A 19 12.76 4.20 -19.04
CA ALA A 19 12.07 5.10 -18.11
C ALA A 19 12.24 4.65 -16.64
N LEU A 20 12.09 3.35 -16.36
CA LEU A 20 12.06 2.78 -15.02
C LEU A 20 13.39 2.16 -14.56
N ASN A 21 14.51 2.62 -15.11
CA ASN A 21 15.84 2.17 -14.70
C ASN A 21 16.06 2.34 -13.18
N GLY A 22 16.91 1.53 -12.56
CA GLY A 22 17.10 1.54 -11.10
C GLY A 22 17.95 2.68 -10.52
N LEU A 23 18.36 3.66 -11.34
CA LEU A 23 19.27 4.74 -10.93
C LEU A 23 18.51 5.94 -10.36
N GLU A 24 19.10 6.62 -9.37
CA GLU A 24 18.61 7.89 -8.82
C GLU A 24 18.91 9.05 -9.78
N ALA A 25 18.14 9.10 -10.87
CA ALA A 25 18.22 10.10 -11.93
C ALA A 25 16.81 10.41 -12.43
N PRO A 26 16.56 11.61 -12.97
CA PRO A 26 15.23 12.02 -13.39
C PRO A 26 14.64 11.08 -14.44
N LEU A 27 13.31 10.96 -14.43
CA LEU A 27 12.55 10.23 -15.44
C LEU A 27 12.86 10.84 -16.82
N LYS A 28 13.33 10.02 -17.75
CA LYS A 28 13.66 10.47 -19.12
C LYS A 28 12.38 10.83 -19.87
N THR A 29 12.15 12.13 -20.09
CA THR A 29 10.93 12.69 -20.70
C THR A 29 10.58 12.03 -22.03
N LYS A 30 11.56 11.86 -22.93
CA LYS A 30 11.38 11.18 -24.23
C LYS A 30 10.76 9.77 -24.15
N HIS A 31 11.12 9.00 -23.12
CA HIS A 31 10.61 7.63 -22.96
C HIS A 31 9.21 7.63 -22.34
N ALA A 32 8.96 8.51 -21.38
CA ALA A 32 7.62 8.72 -20.85
C ALA A 32 6.65 9.19 -21.96
N ARG A 33 7.08 10.13 -22.81
CA ARG A 33 6.29 10.62 -23.95
C ARG A 33 6.02 9.53 -24.98
N SER A 34 7.02 8.71 -25.32
CA SER A 34 6.85 7.55 -26.20
C SER A 34 5.81 6.56 -25.67
N ILE A 35 5.77 6.31 -24.35
CA ILE A 35 4.75 5.43 -23.73
C ILE A 35 3.36 6.04 -23.85
N ILE A 36 3.21 7.34 -23.57
CA ILE A 36 1.93 8.05 -23.67
C ILE A 36 1.39 8.05 -25.10
N ILE A 37 2.25 8.34 -26.09
CA ILE A 37 1.91 8.30 -27.51
C ILE A 37 1.48 6.88 -27.91
N MET A 38 2.18 5.85 -27.44
CA MET A 38 1.81 4.46 -27.74
C MET A 38 0.42 4.11 -27.19
N ILE A 39 0.09 4.52 -25.96
CA ILE A 39 -1.24 4.29 -25.37
C ILE A 39 -2.34 5.03 -26.13
N HIS A 40 -2.06 6.24 -26.64
CA HIS A 40 -2.98 6.95 -27.52
C HIS A 40 -3.18 6.22 -28.84
N LYS A 41 -2.11 5.71 -29.45
CA LYS A 41 -2.18 4.95 -30.69
C LYS A 41 -2.97 3.65 -30.54
N THR A 42 -2.76 2.91 -29.46
CA THR A 42 -3.47 1.64 -29.20
C THR A 42 -4.85 1.82 -28.61
N LYS A 43 -5.22 3.03 -28.16
CA LYS A 43 -6.46 3.34 -27.41
C LYS A 43 -6.71 2.44 -26.20
N GLU A 44 -5.67 1.81 -25.68
CA GLU A 44 -5.73 0.88 -24.55
C GLU A 44 -4.41 0.89 -23.76
N ALA A 45 -4.50 0.92 -22.42
CA ALA A 45 -3.34 0.81 -21.53
C ALA A 45 -2.97 -0.63 -21.09
N LYS A 46 -3.58 -1.69 -21.67
CA LYS A 46 -3.34 -3.07 -21.23
C LYS A 46 -1.88 -3.50 -21.42
N SER A 47 -1.30 -3.19 -22.59
CA SER A 47 0.10 -3.50 -22.90
C SER A 47 1.08 -2.75 -21.99
N PHE A 48 0.73 -1.53 -21.57
CA PHE A 48 1.51 -0.78 -20.59
C PHE A 48 1.52 -1.51 -19.24
N TRP A 49 0.35 -1.89 -18.71
CA TRP A 49 0.26 -2.61 -17.45
C TRP A 49 0.93 -3.99 -17.48
N MET A 50 0.84 -4.71 -18.60
CA MET A 50 1.58 -5.96 -18.81
C MET A 50 3.09 -5.78 -18.67
N MET A 51 3.64 -4.67 -19.17
CA MET A 51 5.06 -4.34 -19.03
C MET A 51 5.41 -3.92 -17.61
N ILE A 52 4.57 -3.11 -16.97
CA ILE A 52 4.77 -2.66 -15.58
C ILE A 52 4.83 -3.85 -14.62
N SER A 53 3.97 -4.85 -14.78
CA SER A 53 3.95 -6.06 -13.93
C SER A 53 5.26 -6.87 -14.00
N ARG A 54 6.09 -6.65 -15.02
CA ARG A 54 7.41 -7.29 -15.18
C ARG A 54 8.56 -6.45 -14.60
N GLN A 55 8.29 -5.23 -14.15
CA GLN A 55 9.31 -4.35 -13.61
C GLN A 55 9.59 -4.67 -12.13
N PRO A 56 10.84 -4.49 -11.65
CA PRO A 56 11.23 -4.80 -10.28
C PRO A 56 10.76 -3.72 -9.27
N LEU A 57 9.45 -3.41 -9.26
CA LEU A 57 8.85 -2.36 -8.41
C LEU A 57 9.04 -2.61 -6.92
N MET A 58 9.11 -3.88 -6.51
CA MET A 58 9.31 -4.27 -5.11
C MET A 58 10.78 -4.42 -4.71
N GLN A 59 11.70 -4.40 -5.68
CA GLN A 59 13.13 -4.64 -5.43
C GLN A 59 13.95 -3.35 -5.45
N ASN A 60 13.53 -2.35 -6.25
CA ASN A 60 14.25 -1.09 -6.37
C ASN A 60 13.35 0.13 -6.12
N ARG A 61 13.71 0.90 -5.09
CA ARG A 61 12.97 2.09 -4.64
C ARG A 61 12.87 3.19 -5.71
N PHE A 62 13.92 3.42 -6.50
CA PHE A 62 13.91 4.44 -7.55
C PHE A 62 13.15 3.98 -8.79
N THR A 63 13.10 2.67 -9.06
CA THR A 63 12.17 2.09 -10.04
C THR A 63 10.73 2.32 -9.58
N ALA A 64 10.39 2.07 -8.31
CA ALA A 64 9.06 2.32 -7.76
C ALA A 64 8.69 3.81 -7.78
N TRP A 65 9.60 4.70 -7.36
CA TRP A 65 9.42 6.15 -7.40
C TRP A 65 9.13 6.67 -8.81
N LYS A 66 9.95 6.25 -9.79
CA LYS A 66 9.75 6.62 -11.19
C LYS A 66 8.53 5.98 -11.80
N PHE A 67 8.12 4.80 -11.33
CA PHE A 67 6.84 4.21 -11.71
C PHE A 67 5.67 5.08 -11.25
N SER A 68 5.64 5.52 -9.99
CA SER A 68 4.59 6.40 -9.49
C SER A 68 4.52 7.70 -10.29
N HIS A 69 5.67 8.30 -10.61
CA HIS A 69 5.73 9.48 -11.47
C HIS A 69 5.25 9.20 -12.90
N LEU A 70 5.74 8.14 -13.54
CA LEU A 70 5.34 7.76 -14.90
C LEU A 70 3.84 7.46 -14.97
N LEU A 71 3.30 6.74 -14.00
CA LEU A 71 1.88 6.43 -13.92
C LEU A 71 1.05 7.71 -13.75
N HIS A 72 1.49 8.65 -12.91
CA HIS A 72 0.83 9.95 -12.79
C HIS A 72 0.74 10.65 -14.15
N LYS A 73 1.85 10.71 -14.90
CA LYS A 73 1.87 11.28 -16.26
C LYS A 73 0.95 10.54 -17.22
N VAL A 74 0.93 9.20 -17.19
CA VAL A 74 0.06 8.38 -18.04
C VAL A 74 -1.42 8.64 -17.71
N LEU A 75 -1.80 8.69 -16.44
CA LEU A 75 -3.18 8.98 -16.03
C LEU A 75 -3.61 10.40 -16.41
N ARG A 76 -2.66 11.33 -16.54
CA ARG A 76 -2.92 12.73 -16.87
C ARG A 76 -2.97 13.01 -18.38
N GLU A 77 -2.05 12.43 -19.15
CA GLU A 77 -1.79 12.81 -20.55
C GLU A 77 -2.16 11.72 -21.58
N ALA A 78 -2.35 10.47 -21.17
CA ALA A 78 -2.69 9.38 -22.10
C ALA A 78 -4.20 9.32 -22.42
N HIS A 79 -4.59 8.42 -23.32
CA HIS A 79 -5.99 8.19 -23.68
C HIS A 79 -6.85 7.87 -22.44
N GLU A 80 -8.11 8.32 -22.42
CA GLU A 80 -9.05 8.15 -21.30
C GLU A 80 -9.21 6.68 -20.81
N SER A 81 -9.01 5.71 -21.70
CA SER A 81 -8.96 4.29 -21.35
C SER A 81 -7.90 3.95 -20.30
N ALA A 82 -6.83 4.75 -20.19
CA ALA A 82 -5.73 4.53 -19.26
C ALA A 82 -6.22 4.61 -17.81
N ILE A 83 -7.11 5.55 -17.49
CA ILE A 83 -7.73 5.65 -16.16
C ILE A 83 -8.58 4.41 -15.90
N ARG A 84 -9.46 4.06 -16.85
CA ARG A 84 -10.36 2.89 -16.75
C ARG A 84 -9.60 1.58 -16.52
N HIS A 85 -8.57 1.30 -17.33
CA HIS A 85 -7.75 0.09 -17.19
C HIS A 85 -6.84 0.11 -15.96
N SER A 86 -6.52 1.27 -15.41
CA SER A 86 -5.73 1.38 -14.18
C SER A 86 -6.52 1.05 -12.92
N GLN A 87 -7.87 1.09 -12.97
CA GLN A 87 -8.72 0.78 -11.81
C GLN A 87 -8.46 -0.63 -11.26
N SER A 88 -8.30 -1.64 -12.12
CA SER A 88 -8.02 -3.02 -11.71
C SER A 88 -6.67 -3.19 -11.01
N HIS A 89 -5.76 -2.22 -11.16
CA HIS A 89 -4.42 -2.25 -10.60
C HIS A 89 -4.28 -1.41 -9.31
N LYS A 90 -5.37 -0.80 -8.81
CA LYS A 90 -5.37 0.03 -7.59
C LYS A 90 -4.78 -0.68 -6.37
N LYS A 91 -5.10 -1.97 -6.19
CA LYS A 91 -4.58 -2.79 -5.07
C LYS A 91 -3.05 -2.90 -5.15
N MET A 92 -2.50 -3.20 -6.33
CA MET A 92 -1.06 -3.30 -6.54
C MET A 92 -0.34 -1.97 -6.28
N ILE A 93 -0.90 -0.84 -6.75
CA ILE A 93 -0.33 0.50 -6.50
C ILE A 93 -0.22 0.78 -4.99
N LEU A 94 -1.27 0.45 -4.23
CA LEU A 94 -1.28 0.62 -2.78
C LEU A 94 -0.34 -0.35 -2.06
N GLU A 95 -0.19 -1.58 -2.54
CA GLU A 95 0.76 -2.56 -1.99
C GLU A 95 2.21 -2.11 -2.17
N VAL A 96 2.58 -1.57 -3.34
CA VAL A 96 3.90 -0.96 -3.57
C VAL A 96 4.14 0.16 -2.54
N GLY A 97 3.16 1.03 -2.33
CA GLY A 97 3.25 2.10 -1.34
C GLY A 97 3.39 1.61 0.09
N LYS A 98 2.58 0.61 0.49
CA LYS A 98 2.64 0.01 1.84
C LYS A 98 3.99 -0.64 2.12
N MET A 99 4.53 -1.40 1.15
CA MET A 99 5.80 -2.09 1.31
C MET A 99 6.95 -1.09 1.52
N TRP A 100 7.07 -0.08 0.66
CA TRP A 100 8.12 0.93 0.80
C TRP A 100 7.92 1.81 2.04
N GLY A 101 6.68 2.08 2.44
CA GLY A 101 6.37 2.81 3.68
C GLY A 101 6.77 2.09 4.98
N LEU A 102 6.80 0.75 4.99
CA LEU A 102 7.23 -0.04 6.16
C LEU A 102 8.72 0.10 6.47
N LEU A 103 9.54 0.40 5.45
CA LEU A 103 11.00 0.53 5.60
C LEU A 103 11.40 1.86 6.26
N GLN A 104 10.47 2.79 6.45
CA GLN A 104 10.66 4.14 7.02
C GLN A 104 11.87 4.91 6.46
N ASP A 105 12.24 4.66 5.21
CA ASP A 105 13.24 5.45 4.50
C ASP A 105 12.58 6.68 3.85
N ASP A 106 13.32 7.79 3.71
CA ASP A 106 12.70 9.08 3.31
C ASP A 106 12.06 9.03 1.91
N ILE A 107 12.61 8.24 1.00
CA ILE A 107 12.01 8.00 -0.32
C ILE A 107 10.86 6.98 -0.26
N GLY A 108 10.90 6.01 0.66
CA GLY A 108 9.78 5.08 0.88
C GLY A 108 8.54 5.79 1.43
N CYS A 109 8.72 6.76 2.32
CA CYS A 109 7.65 7.66 2.75
C CYS A 109 7.07 8.45 1.57
N CYS A 110 7.93 8.94 0.65
CA CYS A 110 7.48 9.61 -0.57
C CYS A 110 6.69 8.64 -1.48
N ILE A 111 7.17 7.40 -1.66
CA ILE A 111 6.49 6.38 -2.47
C ILE A 111 5.13 6.04 -1.87
N GLN A 112 5.03 5.88 -0.55
CA GLN A 112 3.79 5.62 0.16
C GLN A 112 2.77 6.76 -0.05
N ALA A 113 3.19 8.00 0.17
CA ALA A 113 2.34 9.17 -0.05
C ALA A 113 1.89 9.28 -1.52
N TYR A 114 2.78 8.96 -2.47
CA TYR A 114 2.46 9.00 -3.90
C TYR A 114 1.50 7.88 -4.30
N SER A 115 1.70 6.64 -3.84
CA SER A 115 0.77 5.54 -4.08
C SER A 115 -0.63 5.85 -3.54
N LYS A 116 -0.73 6.51 -2.37
CA LYS A 116 -2.00 6.99 -1.83
C LYS A 116 -2.64 8.02 -2.77
N LEU A 117 -1.89 9.05 -3.19
CA LEU A 117 -2.35 10.07 -4.13
C LEU A 117 -2.87 9.47 -5.44
N LEU A 118 -2.16 8.51 -6.02
CA LEU A 118 -2.57 7.83 -7.26
C LEU A 118 -3.88 7.04 -7.07
N ALA A 119 -4.05 6.38 -5.92
CA ALA A 119 -5.31 5.71 -5.59
C ALA A 119 -6.46 6.73 -5.41
N THR A 120 -6.20 7.88 -4.79
CA THR A 120 -7.16 8.98 -4.64
C THR A 120 -7.56 9.53 -6.02
N LYS A 121 -6.61 9.77 -6.93
CA LYS A 121 -6.88 10.15 -8.33
C LYS A 121 -7.77 9.12 -9.03
N LEU A 122 -7.47 7.82 -8.91
CA LEU A 122 -8.30 6.77 -9.50
C LEU A 122 -9.71 6.72 -8.91
N ASN A 123 -9.86 6.85 -7.59
CA ASN A 123 -11.17 6.90 -6.94
C ASN A 123 -11.99 8.12 -7.39
N PHE A 124 -11.34 9.29 -7.51
CA PHE A 124 -11.97 10.51 -7.99
C PHE A 124 -12.55 10.32 -9.40
N HIS A 125 -11.79 9.73 -10.33
CA HIS A 125 -12.27 9.50 -11.70
C HIS A 125 -13.26 8.33 -11.83
N ASP A 126 -13.25 7.35 -10.91
CA ASP A 126 -14.25 6.27 -10.91
C ASP A 126 -15.65 6.81 -10.59
N LYS A 127 -15.71 7.69 -9.59
CA LYS A 127 -16.94 8.39 -9.19
C LYS A 127 -17.31 9.50 -10.16
N ASN A 128 -16.33 10.25 -10.67
CA ASN A 128 -16.53 11.44 -11.49
C ASN A 128 -15.99 11.23 -12.92
N ARG A 129 -16.65 10.33 -13.67
CA ARG A 129 -16.22 9.92 -15.03
C ARG A 129 -16.18 11.04 -16.07
N MET A 130 -16.84 12.16 -15.80
CA MET A 130 -16.88 13.33 -16.69
C MET A 130 -15.55 14.10 -16.71
N PHE A 131 -14.71 13.97 -15.67
CA PHE A 131 -13.46 14.70 -15.61
C PHE A 131 -12.36 14.00 -16.41
N PRO A 132 -11.72 14.70 -17.36
CA PRO A 132 -10.57 14.15 -18.07
C PRO A 132 -9.39 14.00 -17.12
N GLY A 133 -8.44 13.11 -17.44
CA GLY A 133 -7.25 12.87 -16.62
C GLY A 133 -6.38 14.11 -16.37
N SER A 134 -6.41 15.06 -17.30
CA SER A 134 -5.74 16.36 -17.22
C SER A 134 -6.40 17.34 -16.24
N LEU A 135 -7.62 17.04 -15.78
CA LEU A 135 -8.48 17.86 -14.92
C LEU A 135 -8.89 19.22 -15.52
N ASN A 136 -8.56 19.47 -16.79
CA ASN A 136 -8.98 20.65 -17.50
C ASN A 136 -10.41 20.44 -18.02
N ILE A 137 -11.38 21.05 -17.36
CA ILE A 137 -12.79 21.06 -17.76
C ILE A 137 -13.22 22.51 -18.04
N SER A 138 -14.07 22.72 -19.05
CA SER A 138 -14.60 24.06 -19.30
C SER A 138 -15.60 24.47 -18.21
N PHE A 139 -15.72 25.77 -17.99
CA PHE A 139 -16.67 26.33 -17.01
C PHE A 139 -18.11 25.87 -17.29
N THR A 140 -18.52 25.90 -18.55
CA THR A 140 -19.87 25.50 -18.96
C THR A 140 -20.14 24.02 -18.66
N GLU A 141 -19.20 23.13 -18.97
CA GLU A 141 -19.36 21.69 -18.72
C GLU A 141 -19.40 21.37 -17.22
N LEU A 142 -18.56 22.05 -16.41
CA LEU A 142 -18.56 21.90 -14.96
C LEU A 142 -19.92 22.29 -14.37
N PHE A 143 -20.47 23.43 -14.77
CA PHE A 143 -21.77 23.89 -14.24
C PHE A 143 -22.94 23.06 -14.76
N VAL A 144 -22.92 22.58 -16.01
CA VAL A 144 -23.96 21.67 -16.53
C VAL A 144 -24.02 20.36 -15.75
N ALA A 145 -22.86 19.85 -15.28
CA ALA A 145 -22.80 18.66 -14.45
C ALA A 145 -23.31 18.91 -13.02
N VAL A 146 -23.06 20.11 -12.49
CA VAL A 146 -23.31 20.48 -11.09
C VAL A 146 -24.71 21.08 -10.87
N ASP A 147 -25.27 21.78 -11.85
CA ASP A 147 -26.61 22.40 -11.80
C ASP A 147 -27.74 21.39 -11.62
N ARG A 148 -27.48 20.11 -11.93
CA ARG A 148 -28.46 19.04 -11.78
C ARG A 148 -28.66 18.62 -10.32
N ASP A 149 -27.64 18.77 -9.46
CA ASP A 149 -27.70 18.34 -8.06
C ASP A 149 -26.69 19.09 -7.16
N LEU A 150 -27.20 19.90 -6.23
CA LEU A 150 -26.40 20.60 -5.22
C LEU A 150 -25.68 19.64 -4.25
N ASN A 151 -26.23 18.44 -4.00
CA ASN A 151 -25.56 17.43 -3.17
C ASN A 151 -24.34 16.85 -3.88
N TYR A 152 -24.43 16.69 -5.21
CA TYR A 152 -23.29 16.30 -6.02
C TYR A 152 -22.19 17.38 -5.96
N CYS A 153 -22.54 18.67 -6.04
CA CYS A 153 -21.60 19.77 -5.82
C CYS A 153 -20.89 19.69 -4.47
N PHE A 154 -21.66 19.45 -3.41
CA PHE A 154 -21.17 19.37 -2.03
C PHE A 154 -20.18 18.21 -1.89
N GLN A 155 -20.55 17.02 -2.36
CA GLN A 155 -19.70 15.84 -2.32
C GLN A 155 -18.45 16.00 -3.21
N LEU A 156 -18.58 16.59 -4.39
CA LEU A 156 -17.47 16.86 -5.30
C LEU A 156 -16.43 17.79 -4.67
N CYS A 157 -16.86 18.82 -3.93
CA CYS A 157 -15.95 19.67 -3.15
C CYS A 157 -15.15 18.88 -2.12
N VAL A 158 -15.79 18.00 -1.36
CA VAL A 158 -15.10 17.13 -0.38
C VAL A 158 -14.05 16.26 -1.09
N GLU A 159 -14.39 15.66 -2.23
CA GLU A 159 -13.47 14.81 -2.98
C GLU A 159 -12.29 15.59 -3.58
N ILE A 160 -12.52 16.82 -4.05
CA ILE A 160 -11.46 17.73 -4.49
C ILE A 160 -10.55 18.12 -3.33
N PHE A 161 -11.10 18.38 -2.14
CA PHE A 161 -10.32 18.69 -0.94
C PHE A 161 -9.46 17.52 -0.49
N ASP A 162 -10.00 16.29 -0.47
CA ASP A 162 -9.24 15.07 -0.17
C ASP A 162 -8.06 14.90 -1.14
N TYR A 163 -8.28 15.16 -2.44
CA TYR A 163 -7.24 15.11 -3.46
C TYR A 163 -6.17 16.19 -3.22
N LEU A 164 -6.57 17.44 -2.98
CA LEU A 164 -5.63 18.53 -2.67
C LEU A 164 -4.81 18.24 -1.40
N GLU A 165 -5.41 17.64 -0.37
CA GLU A 165 -4.71 17.24 0.85
C GLU A 165 -3.64 16.18 0.59
N ASP A 166 -3.94 15.16 -0.23
CA ASP A 166 -2.96 14.14 -0.60
C ASP A 166 -1.82 14.72 -1.47
N ILE A 167 -2.12 15.71 -2.35
CA ILE A 167 -1.08 16.43 -3.10
C ILE A 167 -0.16 17.19 -2.13
N ILE A 168 -0.74 17.90 -1.16
CA ILE A 168 0.01 18.66 -0.16
C ILE A 168 0.84 17.74 0.75
N ALA A 169 0.30 16.57 1.14
CA ALA A 169 1.04 15.59 1.92
C ALA A 169 2.26 15.04 1.15
N LEU A 170 2.08 14.73 -0.14
CA LEU A 170 3.18 14.28 -0.98
C LEU A 170 4.24 15.37 -1.16
N GLN A 171 3.88 16.63 -1.46
CA GLN A 171 4.90 17.67 -1.59
C GLN A 171 5.69 17.88 -0.29
N GLN A 172 5.02 17.85 0.88
CA GLN A 172 5.70 17.99 2.18
C GLN A 172 6.72 16.88 2.43
N THR A 173 6.37 15.63 2.10
CA THR A 173 7.32 14.51 2.22
C THR A 173 8.49 14.64 1.25
N ILE A 174 8.26 15.10 0.01
CA ILE A 174 9.34 15.36 -0.97
C ILE A 174 10.28 16.46 -0.47
N PHE A 175 9.75 17.59 0.01
CA PHE A 175 10.57 18.67 0.56
C PHE A 175 11.33 18.25 1.82
N SER A 176 10.70 17.51 2.73
CA SER A 176 11.36 16.96 3.92
C SER A 176 12.54 16.04 3.52
N SER A 177 12.34 15.23 2.48
CA SER A 177 13.39 14.39 1.90
C SER A 177 14.53 15.20 1.28
N MET A 178 14.24 16.34 0.65
CA MET A 178 15.26 17.24 0.09
C MET A 178 16.05 18.00 1.19
N GLU A 179 15.37 18.49 2.23
CA GLU A 179 15.96 19.25 3.33
C GLU A 179 16.89 18.39 4.20
N LYS A 180 16.46 17.17 4.55
CA LYS A 180 17.22 16.25 5.40
C LYS A 180 18.61 15.93 4.84
N TYR A 181 18.73 15.84 3.52
CA TYR A 181 19.99 15.54 2.83
C TYR A 181 20.65 16.78 2.21
N ARG A 182 20.08 17.98 2.41
CA ARG A 182 20.53 19.26 1.82
C ARG A 182 20.82 19.14 0.32
N MET A 183 19.92 18.47 -0.39
CA MET A 183 20.10 18.17 -1.81
C MET A 183 19.85 19.41 -2.65
N SER A 184 20.76 19.67 -3.60
CA SER A 184 20.57 20.76 -4.56
C SER A 184 19.57 20.36 -5.65
N SER A 185 18.65 21.28 -5.96
CA SER A 185 17.66 21.13 -7.05
C SER A 185 18.30 20.97 -8.44
N MET A 186 19.58 21.31 -8.58
CA MET A 186 20.34 21.20 -9.83
C MET A 186 21.09 19.86 -9.98
N THR A 187 21.09 19.01 -8.97
CA THR A 187 21.73 17.68 -9.06
C THR A 187 20.79 16.65 -9.68
N PRO A 188 21.28 15.64 -10.41
CA PRO A 188 20.43 14.58 -10.97
C PRO A 188 19.57 13.87 -9.92
N GLN A 189 20.10 13.68 -8.71
CA GLN A 189 19.40 13.08 -7.59
C GLN A 189 18.29 14.00 -7.05
N GLY A 190 18.58 15.30 -6.90
CA GLY A 190 17.58 16.30 -6.52
C GLY A 190 16.46 16.41 -7.56
N GLN A 191 16.81 16.42 -8.85
CA GLN A 191 15.85 16.43 -9.95
C GLN A 191 14.99 15.16 -9.99
N CYS A 192 15.55 13.99 -9.67
CA CYS A 192 14.80 12.74 -9.55
C CYS A 192 13.65 12.86 -8.55
N ARG A 193 13.90 13.48 -7.40
CA ARG A 193 12.92 13.67 -6.32
C ARG A 193 11.96 14.84 -6.60
N LEU A 194 12.45 15.91 -7.22
CA LEU A 194 11.65 17.11 -7.51
C LEU A 194 10.78 16.99 -8.77
N ALA A 195 11.15 16.16 -9.77
CA ALA A 195 10.42 16.07 -11.04
C ALA A 195 8.91 15.82 -10.90
N PRO A 196 8.42 14.97 -9.97
CA PRO A 196 6.99 14.78 -9.77
C PRO A 196 6.20 16.03 -9.38
N ILE A 197 6.83 17.04 -8.76
CA ILE A 197 6.19 18.30 -8.36
C ILE A 197 5.54 19.00 -9.56
N VAL A 198 6.06 18.82 -10.79
CA VAL A 198 5.43 19.36 -12.01
C VAL A 198 3.99 18.84 -12.15
N CYS A 199 3.78 17.53 -11.99
CA CYS A 199 2.43 16.95 -12.07
C CYS A 199 1.57 17.42 -10.89
N LEU A 200 2.17 17.57 -9.70
CA LEU A 200 1.47 18.05 -8.52
C LEU A 200 0.95 19.48 -8.69
N ILE A 201 1.76 20.39 -9.26
CA ILE A 201 1.35 21.77 -9.55
C ILE A 201 0.25 21.81 -10.61
N GLN A 202 0.36 21.00 -11.66
CA GLN A 202 -0.66 20.94 -12.71
C GLN A 202 -2.02 20.48 -12.15
N ASP A 203 -2.04 19.41 -11.35
CA ASP A 203 -3.27 18.88 -10.77
C ASP A 203 -3.80 19.81 -9.67
N SER A 204 -2.94 20.35 -8.79
CA SER A 204 -3.39 21.25 -7.72
C SER A 204 -3.95 22.57 -8.23
N ASN A 205 -3.45 23.08 -9.36
CA ASN A 205 -3.98 24.30 -9.96
C ASN A 205 -5.39 24.11 -10.52
N ALA A 206 -5.61 23.02 -11.27
CA ALA A 206 -6.91 22.70 -11.82
C ALA A 206 -7.94 22.43 -10.69
N LEU A 207 -7.54 21.67 -9.67
CA LEU A 207 -8.38 21.39 -8.50
C LEU A 207 -8.69 22.66 -7.69
N TYR A 208 -7.73 23.57 -7.55
CA TYR A 208 -7.96 24.86 -6.90
C TYR A 208 -8.98 25.70 -7.65
N ASP A 209 -8.83 25.86 -8.97
CA ASP A 209 -9.78 26.61 -9.80
C ASP A 209 -11.20 26.04 -9.70
N MET A 210 -11.33 24.71 -9.83
CA MET A 210 -12.60 24.03 -9.65
C MET A 210 -13.17 24.25 -8.24
N SER A 211 -12.36 24.16 -7.20
CA SER A 211 -12.82 24.34 -5.83
C SER A 211 -13.34 25.75 -5.56
N VAL A 212 -12.70 26.80 -6.09
CA VAL A 212 -13.19 28.18 -5.94
C VAL A 212 -14.55 28.32 -6.61
N ARG A 213 -14.69 27.82 -7.84
CA ARG A 213 -15.94 27.91 -8.61
C ARG A 213 -17.09 27.15 -7.95
N LEU A 214 -16.84 25.94 -7.49
CA LEU A 214 -17.85 25.13 -6.79
C LEU A 214 -18.21 25.72 -5.43
N MET A 215 -17.25 26.31 -4.71
CA MET A 215 -17.53 27.00 -3.44
C MET A 215 -18.45 28.20 -3.61
N PHE A 216 -18.27 29.03 -4.65
CA PHE A 216 -19.22 30.09 -4.96
C PHE A 216 -20.61 29.52 -5.31
N LYS A 217 -20.67 28.46 -6.11
CA LYS A 217 -21.94 27.79 -6.46
C LYS A 217 -22.68 27.20 -5.26
N LEU A 218 -21.97 26.62 -4.29
CA LEU A 218 -22.56 26.13 -3.04
C LEU A 218 -23.13 27.27 -2.20
N HIS A 219 -22.44 28.41 -2.16
CA HIS A 219 -22.87 29.60 -1.44
C HIS A 219 -24.09 30.28 -2.07
N ASP A 220 -24.33 30.09 -3.38
CA ASP A 220 -25.55 30.55 -4.05
C ASP A 220 -26.79 29.69 -3.70
N GLY A 221 -26.60 28.40 -3.41
CA GLY A 221 -27.71 27.43 -3.25
C GLY A 221 -27.95 26.88 -1.84
N ILE A 222 -27.00 27.04 -0.90
CA ILE A 222 -27.05 26.42 0.43
C ILE A 222 -26.87 27.47 1.54
N PRO A 223 -27.63 27.39 2.65
CA PRO A 223 -27.47 28.29 3.79
C PRO A 223 -26.05 28.35 4.33
N TYR A 224 -25.66 29.54 4.77
CA TYR A 224 -24.28 29.87 5.16
C TYR A 224 -23.71 28.92 6.24
N ASP A 225 -24.52 28.50 7.20
CA ASP A 225 -24.09 27.69 8.34
C ASP A 225 -23.67 26.27 7.92
N VAL A 226 -24.35 25.70 6.91
CA VAL A 226 -24.10 24.33 6.43
C VAL A 226 -22.76 24.22 5.69
N VAL A 227 -22.35 25.28 4.98
CA VAL A 227 -21.10 25.33 4.20
C VAL A 227 -19.90 25.76 5.06
N SER A 228 -20.06 25.95 6.38
CA SER A 228 -18.97 26.43 7.25
C SER A 228 -17.75 25.51 7.25
N GLY A 229 -17.97 24.20 7.39
CA GLY A 229 -16.86 23.24 7.36
C GLY A 229 -16.10 23.23 6.03
N HIS A 230 -16.79 23.50 4.91
CA HIS A 230 -16.16 23.59 3.59
C HIS A 230 -15.27 24.83 3.47
N ARG A 231 -15.72 25.97 4.00
CA ARG A 231 -14.92 27.21 4.03
C ARG A 231 -13.67 27.04 4.89
N ASP A 232 -13.81 26.46 6.08
CA ASP A 232 -12.68 26.27 6.99
C ASP A 232 -11.64 25.33 6.38
N ARG A 233 -12.10 24.24 5.75
CA ARG A 233 -11.23 23.29 5.04
C ARG A 233 -10.57 23.92 3.81
N PHE A 234 -11.33 24.65 2.98
CA PHE A 234 -10.80 25.40 1.84
C PHE A 234 -9.73 26.41 2.29
N TYR A 235 -9.99 27.18 3.35
CA TYR A 235 -9.05 28.17 3.86
C TYR A 235 -7.74 27.52 4.33
N GLY A 236 -7.83 26.41 5.07
CA GLY A 236 -6.66 25.62 5.47
C GLY A 236 -5.86 25.09 4.27
N LEU A 237 -6.56 24.64 3.21
CA LEU A 237 -5.93 24.17 1.98
C LEU A 237 -5.28 25.31 1.20
N PHE A 238 -5.95 26.45 1.08
CA PHE A 238 -5.45 27.64 0.41
C PHE A 238 -4.11 28.11 0.99
N LEU A 239 -4.01 28.21 2.33
CA LEU A 239 -2.76 28.61 2.99
C LEU A 239 -1.61 27.63 2.72
N LYS A 240 -1.90 26.32 2.80
CA LYS A 240 -0.91 25.27 2.52
C LYS A 240 -0.48 25.25 1.05
N LEU A 241 -1.41 25.49 0.13
CA LEU A 241 -1.14 25.54 -1.31
C LEU A 241 -0.33 26.79 -1.70
N LYS A 242 -0.64 27.94 -1.08
CA LYS A 242 0.16 29.16 -1.22
C LYS A 242 1.61 28.94 -0.75
N SER A 243 1.78 28.29 0.40
CA SER A 243 3.10 27.89 0.91
C SER A 243 3.83 26.95 -0.05
N PHE A 244 3.13 25.95 -0.59
CA PHE A 244 3.70 25.02 -1.59
C PHE A 244 4.26 25.76 -2.82
N TYR A 245 3.46 26.63 -3.47
CA TYR A 245 3.93 27.37 -4.65
C TYR A 245 5.08 28.34 -4.32
N ASN A 246 5.02 28.99 -3.15
CA ASN A 246 6.10 29.88 -2.70
C ASN A 246 7.42 29.14 -2.42
N ASN A 247 7.36 27.88 -1.96
CA ASN A 247 8.54 27.05 -1.73
C ASN A 247 9.14 26.52 -3.05
N VAL A 248 8.31 26.28 -4.08
CA VAL A 248 8.79 25.81 -5.39
C VAL A 248 9.35 26.95 -6.24
N ARG A 249 8.72 28.14 -6.23
CA ARG A 249 9.11 29.30 -7.05
C ARG A 249 10.61 29.66 -7.01
N PRO A 250 11.32 29.66 -5.86
CA PRO A 250 12.75 30.00 -5.81
C PRO A 250 13.66 28.90 -6.37
N LEU A 251 13.16 27.69 -6.63
CA LEU A 251 13.98 26.57 -7.09
C LEU A 251 14.28 26.68 -8.59
N GLN A 252 15.57 26.86 -8.91
CA GLN A 252 16.06 27.02 -10.28
C GLN A 252 15.63 25.91 -11.24
N TYR A 253 15.47 24.67 -10.77
CA TYR A 253 15.04 23.54 -11.59
C TYR A 253 13.70 23.79 -12.30
N PHE A 254 12.75 24.48 -11.67
CA PHE A 254 11.40 24.63 -12.26
C PHE A 254 11.28 25.79 -13.26
N LYS A 255 12.24 26.71 -13.28
CA LYS A 255 12.18 27.95 -14.06
C LYS A 255 11.88 27.72 -15.55
N ASP A 256 12.47 26.67 -16.13
CA ASP A 256 12.35 26.34 -17.56
C ASP A 256 11.40 25.16 -17.81
N LEU A 257 10.86 24.52 -16.76
CA LEU A 257 9.98 23.34 -16.86
C LEU A 257 8.49 23.68 -16.70
N ILE A 258 8.16 24.65 -15.84
CA ILE A 258 6.78 25.02 -15.56
C ILE A 258 6.71 26.45 -15.00
N THR A 259 5.73 27.22 -15.47
CA THR A 259 5.37 28.48 -14.83
C THR A 259 4.54 28.18 -13.58
N VAL A 260 5.12 28.42 -12.40
CA VAL A 260 4.47 28.19 -11.11
C VAL A 260 3.37 29.25 -10.91
N PRO A 261 2.11 28.86 -10.70
CA PRO A 261 0.99 29.80 -10.61
C PRO A 261 1.08 30.67 -9.34
N GLU A 262 0.59 31.90 -9.43
CA GLU A 262 0.51 32.84 -8.30
C GLU A 262 -0.91 32.86 -7.73
N LEU A 263 -1.03 32.60 -6.43
CA LEU A 263 -2.30 32.68 -5.70
C LEU A 263 -2.46 34.07 -5.07
N PRO A 264 -3.70 34.59 -4.97
CA PRO A 264 -3.99 35.87 -4.33
C PRO A 264 -3.48 35.96 -2.88
N ASP A 265 -3.38 37.19 -2.36
CA ASP A 265 -2.87 37.38 -1.01
C ASP A 265 -3.82 36.93 0.09
N THR A 266 -5.11 37.20 -0.11
CA THR A 266 -6.22 36.79 0.73
C THR A 266 -7.02 35.68 0.05
N SER A 267 -7.65 34.79 0.84
CA SER A 267 -8.53 33.79 0.26
C SER A 267 -9.77 34.47 -0.35
N PRO A 268 -10.34 33.95 -1.45
CA PRO A 268 -11.59 34.45 -2.00
C PRO A 268 -12.69 34.57 -0.94
N ASN A 269 -13.42 35.69 -0.93
CA ASN A 269 -14.54 35.87 -0.03
C ASN A 269 -15.82 35.34 -0.67
N PHE A 270 -16.20 34.11 -0.32
CA PHE A 270 -17.40 33.46 -0.85
C PHE A 270 -18.74 34.11 -0.42
N LYS A 271 -18.70 35.16 0.42
CA LYS A 271 -19.90 35.97 0.75
C LYS A 271 -20.18 37.08 -0.26
N SER A 272 -19.17 37.49 -1.02
CA SER A 272 -19.25 38.63 -1.94
C SER A 272 -19.43 38.10 -3.35
N GLN A 273 -20.61 38.27 -3.93
CA GLN A 273 -20.87 37.88 -5.32
C GLN A 273 -20.02 38.72 -6.31
N ASN A 274 -19.61 39.93 -5.89
CA ASN A 274 -18.66 40.77 -6.63
C ASN A 274 -17.28 40.10 -6.75
N ASP A 275 -16.84 39.34 -5.74
CA ASP A 275 -15.54 38.67 -5.74
C ASP A 275 -15.51 37.52 -6.75
N PHE A 276 -16.64 36.86 -7.01
CA PHE A 276 -16.75 35.83 -8.05
C PHE A 276 -16.56 36.41 -9.45
N SER A 277 -17.21 37.53 -9.75
CA SER A 277 -17.05 38.25 -11.04
C SER A 277 -15.64 38.82 -11.25
N SER A 278 -14.86 39.00 -10.18
CA SER A 278 -13.46 39.45 -10.24
C SER A 278 -12.44 38.30 -10.31
N TYR A 279 -12.88 37.05 -10.13
CA TYR A 279 -11.97 35.90 -10.04
C TYR A 279 -11.37 35.56 -11.40
N VAL A 280 -10.04 35.52 -11.46
CA VAL A 280 -9.27 35.08 -12.63
C VAL A 280 -8.55 33.77 -12.30
N PRO A 281 -8.76 32.68 -13.07
CA PRO A 281 -8.07 31.41 -12.85
C PRO A 281 -6.54 31.58 -12.94
N PRO A 282 -5.77 31.05 -11.97
CA PRO A 282 -4.31 31.08 -12.04
C PRO A 282 -3.79 30.24 -13.22
N VAL A 283 -2.88 30.80 -14.00
CA VAL A 283 -2.38 30.17 -15.23
C VAL A 283 -1.16 29.30 -14.94
N VAL A 284 -1.20 28.05 -15.38
CA VAL A 284 -0.06 27.11 -15.40
C VAL A 284 0.32 26.82 -16.84
N HIS A 285 1.54 27.18 -17.22
CA HIS A 285 2.08 26.90 -18.55
C HIS A 285 3.28 25.95 -18.46
N VAL A 286 3.25 24.85 -19.22
CA VAL A 286 4.37 23.92 -19.40
C VAL A 286 4.84 24.06 -20.86
N PRO A 287 6.11 24.44 -21.12
CA PRO A 287 6.64 24.50 -22.49
C PRO A 287 6.47 23.15 -23.20
N GLN A 288 5.89 23.17 -24.41
CA GLN A 288 5.74 21.95 -25.23
C GLN A 288 7.09 21.56 -25.84
N GLU A 289 7.56 20.34 -25.58
CA GLU A 289 8.76 19.78 -26.23
C GLU A 289 8.47 19.46 -27.72
N PRO A 290 9.43 19.67 -28.65
CA PRO A 290 9.24 19.38 -30.07
C PRO A 290 8.92 17.90 -30.32
N ASP A 291 7.96 17.64 -31.21
CA ASP A 291 7.51 16.29 -31.53
C ASP A 291 8.67 15.41 -32.03
N PRO A 292 8.81 14.17 -31.51
CA PRO A 292 9.72 13.22 -32.12
C PRO A 292 9.21 12.88 -33.51
N VAL A 293 10.07 13.01 -34.52
CA VAL A 293 9.80 12.57 -35.89
C VAL A 293 9.52 11.07 -35.86
N VAL A 294 8.24 10.70 -35.84
CA VAL A 294 7.76 9.34 -36.11
C VAL A 294 7.23 9.40 -37.52
N GLU A 295 8.04 8.94 -38.46
CA GLU A 295 7.62 8.75 -39.85
C GLU A 295 6.43 7.78 -39.90
N ASP A 296 5.43 8.19 -40.69
CA ASP A 296 4.43 7.37 -41.39
C ASP A 296 3.09 7.01 -40.69
N LEU A 297 2.02 7.76 -41.00
CA LEU A 297 0.90 7.37 -41.91
C LEU A 297 -0.47 8.03 -41.57
N VAL A 298 -0.86 8.99 -42.43
CA VAL A 298 -2.16 9.35 -43.05
C VAL A 298 -3.52 9.38 -42.29
N ASP A 299 -4.23 10.50 -42.58
CA ASP A 299 -5.62 10.93 -42.31
C ASP A 299 -6.75 9.97 -42.76
N THR A 300 -7.93 10.05 -42.11
CA THR A 300 -9.18 10.60 -42.72
C THR A 300 -10.42 10.54 -41.81
N ASN A 301 -11.23 11.61 -41.92
CA ASN A 301 -12.48 11.93 -41.24
C ASN A 301 -13.72 11.16 -41.72
N ASN A 302 -14.76 11.24 -40.87
CA ASN A 302 -16.18 11.54 -41.14
C ASN A 302 -17.26 10.54 -40.72
N HIS A 303 -18.27 11.16 -40.12
CA HIS A 303 -19.49 10.70 -39.49
C HIS A 303 -20.60 10.30 -40.48
N GLU A 304 -21.61 9.63 -39.91
CA GLU A 304 -23.07 9.86 -40.06
C GLU A 304 -23.95 8.81 -40.73
N ALA A 305 -25.16 8.71 -40.14
CA ALA A 305 -26.43 8.19 -40.63
C ALA A 305 -26.68 6.67 -40.52
N GLU A 306 -27.84 6.18 -40.09
CA GLU A 306 -29.05 6.82 -39.58
C GLU A 306 -29.98 5.71 -39.10
N ALA A 307 -30.66 5.99 -38.00
CA ALA A 307 -31.63 5.11 -37.40
C ALA A 307 -32.98 5.09 -38.12
N PHE A 308 -33.56 4.00 -38.68
CA PHE A 308 -35.04 3.77 -38.83
C PHE A 308 -35.38 2.59 -39.78
N SER A 309 -35.67 1.36 -39.32
CA SER A 309 -36.82 0.61 -39.90
C SER A 309 -37.62 -0.36 -39.04
N GLN A 310 -37.61 -0.09 -37.76
CA GLN A 310 -37.65 -1.02 -36.68
C GLN A 310 -38.83 -0.69 -35.69
N ALA A 311 -40.11 -0.95 -36.00
CA ALA A 311 -41.20 -0.59 -35.06
C ALA A 311 -42.53 -1.35 -35.12
N GLN A 312 -42.70 -2.33 -36.02
CA GLN A 312 -44.03 -2.86 -36.27
C GLN A 312 -44.18 -4.35 -35.92
N GLN A 313 -43.10 -5.13 -35.68
CA GLN A 313 -43.26 -6.53 -35.22
C GLN A 313 -43.25 -6.69 -33.68
N GLN A 314 -43.11 -5.60 -32.92
CA GLN A 314 -42.96 -5.67 -31.45
C GLN A 314 -44.24 -6.07 -30.69
N LEU A 315 -45.44 -5.98 -31.29
CA LEU A 315 -46.70 -6.28 -30.60
C LEU A 315 -47.05 -7.78 -30.59
N THR A 316 -46.62 -8.55 -31.58
CA THR A 316 -46.90 -10.01 -31.64
C THR A 316 -45.88 -10.82 -30.83
N MET A 317 -44.73 -10.23 -30.51
CA MET A 317 -43.68 -10.86 -29.70
C MET A 317 -44.03 -10.90 -28.20
N LEU A 318 -44.84 -9.96 -27.72
CA LEU A 318 -45.13 -9.79 -26.29
C LEU A 318 -45.98 -10.94 -25.71
N GLU A 319 -46.88 -11.55 -26.48
CA GLU A 319 -47.72 -12.65 -26.00
C GLU A 319 -46.96 -13.98 -25.85
N GLY A 320 -45.93 -14.23 -26.68
CA GLY A 320 -45.03 -15.38 -26.54
C GLY A 320 -43.96 -15.20 -25.44
N ILE A 321 -43.47 -13.96 -25.26
CA ILE A 321 -42.47 -13.62 -24.24
C ILE A 321 -43.00 -13.84 -22.82
N ILE A 322 -44.29 -13.61 -22.55
CA ILE A 322 -44.84 -13.77 -21.19
C ILE A 322 -44.77 -15.23 -20.73
N SER A 323 -45.02 -16.20 -21.60
CA SER A 323 -44.98 -17.63 -21.25
C SER A 323 -43.55 -18.18 -21.11
N GLU A 324 -42.59 -17.70 -21.91
CA GLU A 324 -41.16 -18.00 -21.73
C GLU A 324 -40.56 -17.29 -20.49
N LYS A 325 -41.06 -16.10 -20.14
CA LYS A 325 -40.65 -15.37 -18.94
C LYS A 325 -41.10 -16.08 -17.67
N GLU A 326 -42.28 -16.69 -17.64
CA GLU A 326 -42.74 -17.46 -16.46
C GLU A 326 -41.88 -18.71 -16.21
N ALA A 327 -41.51 -19.47 -17.26
CA ALA A 327 -40.59 -20.60 -17.14
C ALA A 327 -39.14 -20.16 -16.80
N GLY A 328 -38.69 -19.04 -17.38
CA GLY A 328 -37.39 -18.44 -17.06
C GLY A 328 -37.32 -17.86 -15.65
N ILE A 329 -38.43 -17.37 -15.08
CA ILE A 329 -38.53 -16.90 -13.70
C ILE A 329 -38.38 -18.06 -12.72
N GLU A 330 -38.92 -19.24 -13.02
CA GLU A 330 -38.71 -20.45 -12.20
C GLU A 330 -37.25 -20.91 -12.23
N GLU A 331 -36.61 -20.93 -13.40
CA GLU A 331 -35.19 -21.29 -13.53
C GLU A 331 -34.25 -20.26 -12.89
N LEU A 332 -34.57 -18.97 -13.03
CA LEU A 332 -33.84 -17.87 -12.38
C LEU A 332 -34.06 -17.86 -10.87
N SER A 333 -35.25 -18.22 -10.38
CA SER A 333 -35.53 -18.38 -8.95
C SER A 333 -34.70 -19.52 -8.36
N TYR A 334 -34.60 -20.66 -9.06
CA TYR A 334 -33.74 -21.77 -8.65
C TYR A 334 -32.24 -21.39 -8.67
N LYS A 335 -31.79 -20.69 -9.71
CA LYS A 335 -30.41 -20.18 -9.79
C LYS A 335 -30.13 -19.11 -8.74
N LEU A 336 -31.08 -18.25 -8.41
CA LEU A 336 -30.95 -17.25 -7.34
C LEU A 336 -30.80 -17.92 -5.99
N VAL A 337 -31.60 -18.95 -5.67
CA VAL A 337 -31.46 -19.73 -4.43
C VAL A 337 -30.10 -20.43 -4.37
N ALA A 338 -29.62 -20.99 -5.48
CA ALA A 338 -28.29 -21.61 -5.55
C ALA A 338 -27.15 -20.58 -5.42
N LEU A 339 -27.28 -19.40 -6.05
CA LEU A 339 -26.32 -18.30 -5.91
C LEU A 339 -26.31 -17.73 -4.50
N GLN A 340 -27.47 -17.65 -3.85
CA GLN A 340 -27.63 -17.15 -2.49
C GLN A 340 -26.99 -18.12 -1.49
N LYS A 341 -27.15 -19.43 -1.69
CA LYS A 341 -26.42 -20.45 -0.92
C LYS A 341 -24.89 -20.35 -1.12
N ASN A 342 -24.43 -20.20 -2.37
CA ASN A 342 -23.00 -20.01 -2.65
C ASN A 342 -22.46 -18.69 -2.07
N TYR A 343 -23.28 -17.64 -2.04
CA TYR A 343 -22.93 -16.37 -1.41
C TYR A 343 -22.83 -16.50 0.11
N ASP A 344 -23.75 -17.23 0.74
CA ASP A 344 -23.71 -17.51 2.18
C ASP A 344 -22.48 -18.35 2.55
N ASP A 345 -22.16 -19.38 1.77
CA ASP A 345 -20.96 -20.22 1.95
C ASP A 345 -19.67 -19.38 1.78
N LEU A 346 -19.63 -18.51 0.76
CA LEU A 346 -18.51 -17.60 0.52
C LEU A 346 -18.40 -16.53 1.61
N GLN A 347 -19.51 -16.00 2.11
CA GLN A 347 -19.56 -15.04 3.21
C GLN A 347 -19.09 -15.68 4.52
N GLN A 348 -19.42 -16.96 4.76
CA GLN A 348 -18.93 -17.71 5.91
C GLN A 348 -17.42 -17.96 5.83
N SER A 349 -16.90 -18.30 4.64
CA SER A 349 -15.45 -18.42 4.40
C SER A 349 -14.73 -17.09 4.61
N TYR A 350 -15.26 -15.99 4.07
CA TYR A 350 -14.71 -14.65 4.29
C TYR A 350 -14.71 -14.25 5.76
N ARG A 351 -15.75 -14.63 6.52
CA ARG A 351 -15.81 -14.35 7.97
C ARG A 351 -14.73 -15.12 8.73
N GLN A 352 -14.44 -16.37 8.36
CA GLN A 352 -13.34 -17.14 8.94
C GLN A 352 -11.98 -16.54 8.59
N ASP A 353 -11.74 -16.17 7.33
CA ASP A 353 -10.48 -15.55 6.90
C ASP A 353 -10.24 -14.21 7.61
N VAL A 354 -11.28 -13.40 7.80
CA VAL A 354 -11.20 -12.15 8.56
C VAL A 354 -10.87 -12.41 10.03
N GLN A 355 -11.44 -13.45 10.63
CA GLN A 355 -11.18 -13.81 12.03
C GLN A 355 -9.74 -14.30 12.23
N GLU A 356 -9.21 -15.07 11.27
CA GLU A 356 -7.83 -15.56 11.27
C GLU A 356 -6.83 -14.40 11.02
N LEU A 357 -7.15 -13.48 10.11
CA LEU A 357 -6.38 -12.25 9.90
C LEU A 357 -6.41 -11.30 11.10
N GLN A 358 -7.53 -11.27 11.84
CA GLN A 358 -7.63 -10.52 13.10
C GLN A 358 -6.73 -11.13 14.16
N GLN A 359 -6.77 -12.46 14.35
CA GLN A 359 -5.88 -13.17 15.29
C GLN A 359 -4.40 -12.94 14.97
N ASN A 360 -4.03 -13.03 13.68
CA ASN A 360 -2.66 -12.78 13.22
C ASN A 360 -2.24 -11.32 13.44
N ASN A 361 -3.14 -10.34 13.26
CA ASN A 361 -2.84 -8.94 13.58
C ASN A 361 -2.62 -8.73 15.08
N THR A 362 -3.35 -9.42 15.96
CA THR A 362 -3.13 -9.32 17.41
C THR A 362 -1.75 -9.85 17.79
N ILE A 363 -1.32 -10.97 17.19
CA ILE A 363 0.00 -11.56 17.43
C ILE A 363 1.10 -10.61 16.94
N LEU A 364 1.02 -10.14 15.68
CA LEU A 364 2.00 -9.19 15.15
C LEU A 364 2.03 -7.87 15.93
N SER A 365 0.88 -7.41 16.43
CA SER A 365 0.81 -6.20 17.26
C SER A 365 1.55 -6.40 18.59
N ASN A 366 1.47 -7.59 19.19
CA ASN A 366 2.21 -7.92 20.41
C ASN A 366 3.72 -8.00 20.14
N ASP A 367 4.13 -8.65 19.04
CA ASP A 367 5.55 -8.72 18.64
C ASP A 367 6.15 -7.33 18.38
N LEU A 368 5.36 -6.43 17.79
CA LEU A 368 5.78 -5.06 17.50
C LEU A 368 5.92 -4.22 18.79
N VAL A 369 5.09 -4.48 19.80
CA VAL A 369 5.22 -3.87 21.13
C VAL A 369 6.50 -4.38 21.82
N LEU A 370 6.74 -5.70 21.82
CA LEU A 370 7.95 -6.30 22.40
C LEU A 370 9.23 -5.79 21.72
N ALA A 371 9.24 -5.68 20.39
CA ALA A 371 10.37 -5.13 19.65
C ALA A 371 10.64 -3.65 19.99
N ARG A 372 9.58 -2.85 20.18
CA ARG A 372 9.71 -1.45 20.62
C ARG A 372 10.27 -1.33 22.04
N GLU A 373 9.86 -2.19 22.95
CA GLU A 373 10.38 -2.24 24.32
C GLU A 373 11.86 -2.67 24.36
N MET A 374 12.24 -3.64 23.53
CA MET A 374 13.66 -4.01 23.36
C MET A 374 14.49 -2.84 22.81
N CYS A 375 14.01 -2.15 21.77
CA CYS A 375 14.72 -0.99 21.22
C CYS A 375 14.83 0.17 22.22
N ALA A 376 13.79 0.42 23.04
CA ALA A 376 13.84 1.42 24.10
C ALA A 376 14.85 1.05 25.19
N THR A 377 14.91 -0.23 25.57
CA THR A 377 15.87 -0.75 26.55
C THR A 377 17.30 -0.62 26.04
N PHE A 378 17.56 -0.99 24.78
CA PHE A 378 18.88 -0.81 24.17
C PHE A 378 19.28 0.66 24.02
N ARG A 379 18.33 1.57 23.75
CA ARG A 379 18.60 3.01 23.77
C ARG A 379 18.99 3.50 25.16
N MET A 380 18.23 3.14 26.20
CA MET A 380 18.57 3.52 27.57
C MET A 380 19.92 2.95 28.02
N GLN A 381 20.26 1.72 27.62
CA GLN A 381 21.58 1.13 27.89
C GLN A 381 22.70 1.86 27.14
N ASN A 382 22.47 2.27 25.89
CA ASN A 382 23.43 3.09 25.15
C ASN A 382 23.62 4.47 25.77
N ASP A 383 22.53 5.13 26.18
CA ASP A 383 22.58 6.45 26.82
C ASP A 383 23.30 6.37 28.18
N ASP A 384 23.08 5.29 28.96
CA ASP A 384 23.80 5.04 30.23
C ASP A 384 25.29 4.75 30.00
N LEU A 385 25.63 3.96 28.97
CA LEU A 385 27.02 3.71 28.58
C LEU A 385 27.71 4.98 28.06
N GLU A 386 27.01 5.84 27.34
CA GLU A 386 27.52 7.12 26.83
C GLU A 386 27.73 8.12 27.97
N LEU A 387 26.83 8.14 28.97
CA LEU A 387 27.00 8.90 30.20
C LEU A 387 28.21 8.41 31.01
N GLN A 388 28.39 7.09 31.14
CA GLN A 388 29.56 6.49 31.80
C GLN A 388 30.87 6.75 31.05
N LEU A 389 30.82 6.83 29.71
CA LEU A 389 31.97 7.17 28.87
C LEU A 389 32.39 8.63 29.06
N ASN A 390 31.42 9.55 29.11
CA ASN A 390 31.65 10.99 29.30
C ASN A 390 32.11 11.34 30.73
N GLN A 391 31.72 10.55 31.73
CA GLN A 391 32.14 10.74 33.13
C GLN A 391 33.56 10.23 33.42
N ASN A 392 34.16 9.42 32.52
CA ASN A 392 35.42 8.74 32.79
C ASN A 392 36.45 8.97 31.67
N PRO A 393 37.35 9.98 31.80
CA PRO A 393 38.23 10.43 30.70
C PRO A 393 39.20 9.36 30.20
N ILE A 394 39.51 8.35 31.01
CA ILE A 394 40.35 7.20 30.61
C ILE A 394 39.61 6.24 29.66
N LEU A 395 38.29 6.06 29.86
CA LEU A 395 37.46 5.22 28.98
C LEU A 395 37.19 5.92 27.65
N MET A 396 37.01 7.24 27.66
CA MET A 396 36.87 8.05 26.45
C MET A 396 38.14 7.97 25.57
N GLN A 397 39.33 8.04 26.16
CA GLN A 397 40.58 7.91 25.41
C GLN A 397 40.80 6.50 24.85
N LYS A 398 40.45 5.44 25.60
CA LYS A 398 40.45 4.06 25.10
C LYS A 398 39.44 3.82 23.98
N ALA A 399 38.27 4.45 24.06
CA ALA A 399 37.24 4.36 23.03
C ALA A 399 37.70 5.06 21.74
N MET A 400 38.36 6.23 21.84
CA MET A 400 38.96 6.90 20.69
C MET A 400 40.11 6.09 20.06
N GLU A 401 40.95 5.42 20.87
CA GLU A 401 42.02 4.54 20.36
C GLU A 401 41.47 3.27 19.68
N GLU A 402 40.40 2.67 20.22
CA GLU A 402 39.70 1.55 19.56
C GLU A 402 38.95 2.02 18.31
N GLU A 403 38.35 3.21 18.31
CA GLU A 403 37.72 3.80 17.13
C GLU A 403 38.74 4.06 16.03
N GLU A 404 39.92 4.61 16.34
CA GLU A 404 41.02 4.75 15.37
C GLU A 404 41.50 3.40 14.84
N LYS A 405 41.64 2.37 15.68
CA LYS A 405 41.94 1.01 15.23
C LYS A 405 40.86 0.44 14.33
N HIS A 406 39.59 0.68 14.64
CA HIS A 406 38.46 0.24 13.82
C HIS A 406 38.41 0.99 12.49
N LYS A 407 38.78 2.27 12.48
CA LYS A 407 38.94 3.10 11.27
C LYS A 407 40.08 2.58 10.39
N LEU A 408 41.24 2.31 10.96
CA LEU A 408 42.39 1.69 10.28
C LEU A 408 42.08 0.28 9.76
N SER A 409 41.34 -0.52 10.53
CA SER A 409 40.88 -1.85 10.12
C SER A 409 39.84 -1.76 8.99
N SER A 410 38.92 -0.80 9.05
CA SER A 410 37.95 -0.49 8.01
C SER A 410 38.62 0.01 6.73
N GLU A 411 39.66 0.84 6.83
CA GLU A 411 40.48 1.24 5.68
C GLU A 411 41.25 0.07 5.07
N LYS A 412 41.81 -0.84 5.90
CA LYS A 412 42.44 -2.07 5.42
C LYS A 412 41.41 -2.98 4.73
N PHE A 413 40.22 -3.13 5.29
CA PHE A 413 39.12 -3.87 4.69
C PHE A 413 38.64 -3.24 3.38
N ASN A 414 38.54 -1.91 3.30
CA ASN A 414 38.20 -1.20 2.08
C ASN A 414 39.30 -1.33 1.01
N LYS A 415 40.58 -1.29 1.39
CA LYS A 415 41.69 -1.59 0.48
C LYS A 415 41.65 -3.04 -0.01
N LEU A 416 41.36 -4.00 0.87
CA LEU A 416 41.19 -5.41 0.51
C LEU A 416 39.96 -5.63 -0.38
N LYS A 417 38.86 -4.95 -0.11
CA LYS A 417 37.66 -4.93 -0.96
C LYS A 417 37.97 -4.34 -2.33
N THR A 418 38.77 -3.28 -2.40
CA THR A 418 39.22 -2.69 -3.67
C THR A 418 40.13 -3.67 -4.43
N LEU A 419 41.03 -4.36 -3.73
CA LEU A 419 41.87 -5.41 -4.31
C LEU A 419 41.04 -6.60 -4.82
N TYR A 420 40.05 -7.04 -4.04
CA TYR A 420 39.14 -8.12 -4.41
C TYR A 420 38.24 -7.72 -5.59
N THR A 421 37.85 -6.44 -5.65
CA THR A 421 37.12 -5.87 -6.80
C THR A 421 38.01 -5.86 -8.04
N LYS A 422 39.30 -5.47 -7.92
CA LYS A 422 40.27 -5.55 -9.01
C LYS A 422 40.51 -6.99 -9.49
N ILE A 423 40.72 -7.94 -8.58
CA ILE A 423 40.90 -9.36 -8.92
C ILE A 423 39.64 -9.94 -9.57
N ARG A 424 38.46 -9.57 -9.06
CA ARG A 424 37.19 -9.97 -9.65
C ARG A 424 37.02 -9.36 -11.04
N ASP A 425 37.38 -8.11 -11.23
CA ASP A 425 37.27 -7.43 -12.52
C ASP A 425 38.31 -7.99 -13.53
N GLU A 426 39.52 -8.34 -13.09
CA GLU A 426 40.50 -9.12 -13.88
C GLU A 426 39.98 -10.52 -14.20
N HIS A 427 39.34 -11.20 -13.26
CA HIS A 427 38.72 -12.52 -13.51
C HIS A 427 37.55 -12.42 -14.49
N ILE A 428 36.72 -11.37 -14.38
CA ILE A 428 35.66 -11.08 -15.34
C ILE A 428 36.24 -10.75 -16.72
N GLN A 429 37.37 -10.03 -16.77
CA GLN A 429 38.07 -9.71 -18.01
C GLN A 429 38.67 -10.97 -18.65
N LEU A 430 39.32 -11.84 -17.88
CA LEU A 430 39.80 -13.15 -18.33
C LEU A 430 38.65 -14.07 -18.77
N LEU A 431 37.51 -14.05 -18.10
CA LEU A 431 36.30 -14.77 -18.54
C LEU A 431 35.72 -14.20 -19.85
N ARG A 432 35.80 -12.88 -20.05
CA ARG A 432 35.42 -12.24 -21.32
C ARG A 432 36.40 -12.59 -22.43
N GLU A 433 37.71 -12.58 -22.17
CA GLU A 433 38.74 -13.00 -23.12
C GLU A 433 38.64 -14.50 -23.44
N GLN A 434 38.30 -15.34 -22.45
CA GLN A 434 38.00 -16.76 -22.66
C GLN A 434 36.71 -16.95 -23.46
N SER A 435 35.70 -16.11 -23.24
CA SER A 435 34.45 -16.09 -24.04
C SER A 435 34.68 -15.63 -25.47
N GLU A 436 35.52 -14.61 -25.69
CA GLU A 436 35.92 -14.15 -27.02
C GLU A 436 36.81 -15.18 -27.73
N SER A 437 37.74 -15.80 -27.02
CA SER A 437 38.54 -16.92 -27.52
C SER A 437 37.67 -18.13 -27.86
N ASN A 438 36.66 -18.47 -27.04
CA ASN A 438 35.69 -19.52 -27.33
C ASN A 438 34.78 -19.15 -28.52
N LYS A 439 34.42 -17.88 -28.70
CA LYS A 439 33.70 -17.42 -29.90
C LYS A 439 34.58 -17.52 -31.14
N SER A 440 35.86 -17.18 -31.04
CA SER A 440 36.82 -17.33 -32.14
C SER A 440 37.06 -18.80 -32.48
N LEU A 441 37.24 -19.66 -31.47
CA LEU A 441 37.37 -21.10 -31.61
C LEU A 441 36.09 -21.74 -32.17
N ASN A 442 34.91 -21.25 -31.79
CA ASN A 442 33.65 -21.73 -32.37
C ASN A 442 33.47 -21.28 -33.82
N LYS A 443 33.89 -20.05 -34.17
CA LYS A 443 33.95 -19.62 -35.57
C LYS A 443 34.93 -20.47 -36.37
N GLU A 444 36.10 -20.76 -35.81
CA GLU A 444 37.12 -21.61 -36.42
C GLU A 444 36.63 -23.07 -36.55
N LYS A 445 35.95 -23.62 -35.53
CA LYS A 445 35.26 -24.92 -35.63
C LYS A 445 34.14 -24.92 -36.66
N GLN A 446 33.42 -23.83 -36.82
CA GLN A 446 32.35 -23.71 -37.81
C GLN A 446 32.94 -23.66 -39.22
N VAL A 447 34.01 -22.90 -39.43
CA VAL A 447 34.80 -22.88 -40.68
C VAL A 447 35.45 -24.23 -40.95
N ASN A 448 36.00 -24.90 -39.94
CA ASN A 448 36.64 -26.21 -40.09
C ASN A 448 35.61 -27.32 -40.34
N SER A 449 34.40 -27.23 -39.77
CA SER A 449 33.27 -28.10 -40.10
C SER A 449 32.79 -27.86 -41.54
N GLN A 450 32.76 -26.60 -41.99
CA GLN A 450 32.39 -26.23 -43.36
C GLN A 450 33.45 -26.71 -44.36
N LEU A 451 34.74 -26.56 -44.05
CA LEU A 451 35.85 -27.14 -44.81
C LEU A 451 35.82 -28.66 -44.77
N LEU A 452 35.42 -29.30 -43.66
CA LEU A 452 35.27 -30.76 -43.59
C LEU A 452 34.11 -31.24 -44.47
N LEU A 453 33.04 -30.45 -44.58
CA LEU A 453 31.91 -30.69 -45.47
C LEU A 453 32.34 -30.53 -46.94
N GLU A 454 33.08 -29.47 -47.27
CA GLU A 454 33.72 -29.27 -48.58
C GLU A 454 34.72 -30.37 -48.89
N THR A 455 35.51 -30.83 -47.92
CA THR A 455 36.45 -31.94 -48.09
C THR A 455 35.69 -33.24 -48.30
N LYS A 456 34.54 -33.44 -47.63
CA LYS A 456 33.64 -34.58 -47.89
C LYS A 456 32.98 -34.50 -49.26
N GLU A 457 32.57 -33.33 -49.70
CA GLU A 457 32.01 -33.10 -51.03
C GLU A 457 33.07 -33.33 -52.12
N LEU A 458 34.28 -32.81 -51.95
CA LEU A 458 35.43 -33.08 -52.81
C LEU A 458 35.86 -34.54 -52.74
N THR A 459 35.78 -35.20 -51.58
CA THR A 459 36.05 -36.65 -51.45
C THR A 459 34.95 -37.47 -52.14
N ASN A 460 33.71 -37.00 -52.14
CA ASN A 460 32.59 -37.58 -52.89
C ASN A 460 32.70 -37.30 -54.40
N GLU A 461 33.26 -36.16 -54.81
CA GLU A 461 33.61 -35.91 -56.21
C GLU A 461 34.81 -36.76 -56.64
N ILE A 462 35.82 -36.92 -55.79
CA ILE A 462 36.94 -37.84 -56.02
C ILE A 462 36.42 -39.28 -56.06
N SER A 463 35.46 -39.68 -55.22
CA SER A 463 34.88 -41.02 -55.28
C SER A 463 34.00 -41.22 -56.52
N LYS A 464 33.30 -40.18 -57.02
CA LYS A 464 32.66 -40.18 -58.33
C LYS A 464 33.67 -40.27 -59.47
N ILE A 465 34.80 -39.56 -59.41
CA ILE A 465 35.89 -39.65 -60.39
C ILE A 465 36.54 -41.03 -60.33
N LYS A 466 36.74 -41.59 -59.13
CA LYS A 466 37.29 -42.93 -58.92
C LYS A 466 36.33 -44.01 -59.39
N GLY A 467 35.01 -43.82 -59.23
CA GLY A 467 33.97 -44.65 -59.83
C GLY A 467 33.95 -44.55 -61.36
N ASN A 468 34.14 -43.36 -61.93
CA ASN A 468 34.30 -43.16 -63.38
C ASN A 468 35.62 -43.75 -63.91
N VAL A 469 36.68 -43.79 -63.10
CA VAL A 469 37.95 -44.47 -63.41
C VAL A 469 37.79 -45.99 -63.29
N GLU A 470 37.05 -46.51 -62.31
CA GLU A 470 36.74 -47.94 -62.20
C GLU A 470 35.76 -48.43 -63.29
N GLU A 471 34.84 -47.59 -63.75
CA GLU A 471 34.04 -47.84 -64.97
C GLU A 471 34.90 -47.77 -66.23
N LYS A 472 35.87 -46.84 -66.31
CA LYS A 472 36.85 -46.78 -67.41
C LYS A 472 37.85 -47.94 -67.38
N ASP A 473 38.24 -48.45 -66.22
CA ASP A 473 39.14 -49.60 -66.06
C ASP A 473 38.39 -50.92 -66.32
N LYS A 474 37.10 -51.02 -65.97
CA LYS A 474 36.23 -52.11 -66.44
C LYS A 474 35.99 -52.04 -67.95
N ALA A 475 35.86 -50.84 -68.53
CA ALA A 475 35.80 -50.64 -69.98
C ALA A 475 37.15 -50.94 -70.66
N ASN A 476 38.30 -50.64 -70.04
CA ASN A 476 39.63 -50.95 -70.55
C ASN A 476 39.95 -52.45 -70.45
N LEU A 477 39.52 -53.12 -69.38
CA LEU A 477 39.63 -54.58 -69.23
C LEU A 477 38.70 -55.32 -70.22
N ALA A 478 37.54 -54.73 -70.54
CA ALA A 478 36.64 -55.20 -71.60
C ALA A 478 37.21 -54.94 -73.01
N LEU A 479 37.89 -53.80 -73.24
CA LEU A 479 38.64 -53.50 -74.47
C LEU A 479 39.86 -54.41 -74.64
N GLN A 480 40.54 -54.78 -73.56
CA GLN A 480 41.69 -55.70 -73.58
C GLN A 480 41.24 -57.16 -73.83
N LYS A 481 40.07 -57.56 -73.32
CA LYS A 481 39.39 -58.82 -73.72
C LYS A 481 38.90 -58.78 -75.17
N GLN A 482 38.41 -57.63 -75.65
CA GLN A 482 38.05 -57.44 -77.06
C GLN A 482 39.27 -57.47 -77.98
N VAL A 483 40.45 -56.96 -77.58
CA VAL A 483 41.69 -57.02 -78.38
C VAL A 483 42.25 -58.44 -78.52
N GLU A 484 42.15 -59.27 -77.46
CA GLU A 484 42.54 -60.68 -77.54
C GLU A 484 41.50 -61.52 -78.34
N GLU A 485 40.20 -61.23 -78.23
CA GLU A 485 39.16 -61.79 -79.14
C GLU A 485 39.29 -61.27 -80.58
N HIS A 486 39.76 -60.03 -80.80
CA HIS A 486 39.98 -59.47 -82.13
C HIS A 486 41.22 -60.04 -82.83
N LYS A 487 42.21 -60.57 -82.09
CA LYS A 487 43.31 -61.36 -82.68
C LYS A 487 42.84 -62.74 -83.19
N GLU A 488 41.94 -63.40 -82.46
CA GLU A 488 41.28 -64.65 -82.91
C GLU A 488 40.22 -64.39 -83.99
N LYS A 489 39.56 -63.22 -83.99
CA LYS A 489 38.65 -62.80 -85.06
C LYS A 489 39.38 -62.30 -86.31
N ILE A 490 40.59 -61.74 -86.24
CA ILE A 490 41.39 -61.38 -87.44
C ILE A 490 41.80 -62.63 -88.23
N THR A 491 42.07 -63.75 -87.55
CA THR A 491 42.33 -65.05 -88.18
C THR A 491 41.06 -65.74 -88.70
N GLN A 492 39.86 -65.31 -88.29
CA GLN A 492 38.56 -65.74 -88.82
C GLN A 492 37.92 -64.74 -89.81
N LEU A 493 38.38 -63.48 -89.85
CA LEU A 493 37.91 -62.42 -90.75
C LEU A 493 38.64 -62.43 -92.09
N GLU A 494 39.76 -63.15 -92.21
CA GLU A 494 40.27 -63.58 -93.52
C GLU A 494 39.39 -64.65 -94.17
N THR A 495 38.64 -65.44 -93.39
CA THR A 495 37.71 -66.46 -93.90
C THR A 495 36.28 -65.94 -94.10
N ILE A 496 35.79 -64.99 -93.29
CA ILE A 496 34.40 -64.45 -93.38
C ILE A 496 34.28 -63.20 -94.29
N LYS A 497 35.40 -62.55 -94.64
CA LYS A 497 35.45 -61.54 -95.74
C LYS A 497 34.90 -62.09 -97.06
N ASN A 498 34.84 -63.42 -97.22
CA ASN A 498 34.31 -64.09 -98.40
C ASN A 498 32.79 -64.39 -98.35
N GLU A 499 32.06 -64.10 -97.25
CA GLU A 499 30.64 -64.51 -97.13
C GLU A 499 29.65 -63.37 -96.79
N ILE A 500 30.10 -62.22 -96.27
CA ILE A 500 29.19 -61.11 -95.87
C ILE A 500 29.00 -60.07 -97.01
N GLU A 501 29.43 -60.40 -98.24
CA GLU A 501 28.88 -59.83 -99.47
C GLU A 501 27.41 -60.25 -99.71
N GLU A 502 26.84 -61.17 -98.93
CA GLU A 502 25.58 -61.82 -99.30
C GLU A 502 24.31 -61.38 -98.55
N LYS A 503 24.34 -60.67 -97.39
CA LYS A 503 23.10 -60.47 -96.60
C LYS A 503 22.88 -59.05 -96.06
N TYR A 504 23.15 -58.09 -96.94
CA TYR A 504 22.59 -56.74 -96.94
C TYR A 504 21.06 -56.72 -97.15
N ASP A 505 20.40 -57.88 -97.30
CA ASP A 505 19.00 -57.99 -97.76
C ASP A 505 17.91 -58.17 -96.68
N ASP A 506 18.22 -58.35 -95.39
CA ASP A 506 17.18 -58.62 -94.37
C ASP A 506 16.70 -57.39 -93.58
N VAL A 507 16.99 -56.17 -94.07
CA VAL A 507 16.64 -54.87 -93.48
C VAL A 507 15.23 -54.77 -92.86
N VAL A 508 14.19 -55.38 -93.41
CA VAL A 508 12.88 -54.70 -93.31
C VAL A 508 11.88 -55.26 -92.29
N LYS A 509 12.08 -56.40 -91.62
CA LYS A 509 10.90 -57.14 -91.12
C LYS A 509 10.42 -57.08 -89.67
N GLU A 510 11.00 -56.35 -88.70
CA GLU A 510 10.34 -56.30 -87.38
C GLU A 510 10.43 -54.95 -86.64
N LYS A 511 10.03 -53.91 -87.39
CA LYS A 511 9.11 -52.91 -86.86
C LYS A 511 7.87 -53.66 -86.29
N GLN A 512 7.44 -53.31 -85.07
CA GLN A 512 6.11 -53.56 -84.44
C GLN A 512 6.06 -54.53 -83.23
N MET A 513 6.17 -53.96 -82.03
CA MET A 513 5.12 -53.97 -80.99
C MET A 513 5.55 -52.95 -79.91
N GLN A 514 5.03 -51.72 -79.88
CA GLN A 514 3.72 -51.39 -79.28
C GLN A 514 3.51 -52.12 -77.93
N ALA A 515 3.71 -51.43 -76.82
CA ALA A 515 2.67 -50.63 -76.14
C ALA A 515 1.72 -51.52 -75.31
N LEU A 516 1.87 -51.48 -73.99
CA LEU A 516 0.87 -51.69 -72.93
C LEU A 516 1.62 -51.90 -71.60
N ASP A 517 1.51 -50.99 -70.64
CA ASP A 517 0.72 -51.26 -69.43
C ASP A 517 0.74 -50.05 -68.47
N ILE A 518 0.11 -48.97 -68.95
CA ILE A 518 -0.32 -47.80 -68.17
C ILE A 518 -1.63 -48.20 -67.48
N THR A 519 -1.61 -49.11 -66.50
CA THR A 519 -2.88 -49.57 -65.88
C THR A 519 -2.79 -50.26 -64.50
N SER A 520 -1.81 -50.00 -63.62
CA SER A 520 -1.81 -50.71 -62.31
C SER A 520 -1.42 -49.93 -61.07
N THR A 521 -0.95 -48.69 -61.16
CA THR A 521 -0.61 -47.89 -59.97
C THR A 521 -1.52 -46.67 -59.76
N SER A 522 -2.68 -46.69 -60.42
CA SER A 522 -3.83 -45.80 -60.18
C SER A 522 -4.67 -46.20 -58.95
N GLU A 523 -4.38 -47.33 -58.30
CA GLU A 523 -5.20 -47.85 -57.19
C GLU A 523 -4.71 -47.37 -55.79
N ASN A 524 -3.43 -47.03 -55.63
CA ASN A 524 -2.85 -46.65 -54.34
C ASN A 524 -3.11 -45.19 -53.91
N LEU A 525 -3.54 -44.32 -54.83
CA LEU A 525 -3.92 -42.93 -54.54
C LEU A 525 -5.41 -42.75 -54.19
N ARG A 526 -6.24 -43.78 -54.43
CA ARG A 526 -7.69 -43.73 -54.18
C ARG A 526 -8.06 -43.93 -52.70
N LEU A 527 -7.19 -44.56 -51.89
CA LEU A 527 -7.47 -44.86 -50.49
C LEU A 527 -7.27 -43.66 -49.53
N ASN A 528 -6.55 -42.62 -49.96
CA ASN A 528 -6.32 -41.41 -49.16
C ASN A 528 -7.36 -40.31 -49.39
N CYS A 529 -8.21 -40.42 -50.43
CA CYS A 529 -9.25 -39.43 -50.72
C CYS A 529 -10.54 -39.61 -49.87
N LEU A 530 -10.79 -40.80 -49.30
CA LEU A 530 -11.99 -41.07 -48.49
C LEU A 530 -11.92 -40.57 -47.03
N LYS A 531 -10.76 -40.09 -46.55
CA LYS A 531 -10.61 -39.49 -45.20
C LYS A 531 -10.73 -37.96 -45.18
N ILE A 532 -10.73 -37.32 -46.35
CA ILE A 532 -10.81 -35.86 -46.50
C ILE A 532 -12.26 -35.40 -46.77
N GLU A 533 -13.15 -36.28 -47.23
CA GLU A 533 -14.58 -35.98 -47.40
C GLU A 533 -15.35 -35.93 -46.06
N ASP A 534 -14.98 -36.74 -45.06
CA ASP A 534 -15.66 -36.76 -43.74
C ASP A 534 -15.39 -35.49 -42.89
N LEU A 535 -14.26 -34.80 -43.11
CA LEU A 535 -13.92 -33.57 -42.39
C LEU A 535 -14.51 -32.30 -43.02
N ASN A 536 -14.87 -32.34 -44.32
CA ASN A 536 -15.51 -31.22 -45.01
C ASN A 536 -17.04 -31.17 -44.79
N GLY A 537 -17.66 -32.26 -44.33
CA GLY A 537 -19.08 -32.29 -43.98
C GLY A 537 -19.42 -31.53 -42.69
N ALA A 538 -18.59 -31.66 -41.64
CA ALA A 538 -18.82 -30.98 -40.35
C ALA A 538 -18.55 -29.47 -40.40
N LEU A 539 -17.70 -29.01 -41.33
CA LEU A 539 -17.40 -27.59 -41.52
C LEU A 539 -18.55 -26.85 -42.24
N ASN A 540 -19.14 -27.47 -43.27
CA ASN A 540 -20.24 -26.86 -44.01
C ASN A 540 -21.56 -26.76 -43.21
N GLU A 541 -21.84 -27.68 -42.27
CA GLU A 541 -23.02 -27.58 -41.39
C GLU A 541 -22.94 -26.44 -40.35
N THR A 542 -21.73 -26.00 -39.98
CA THR A 542 -21.55 -24.87 -39.05
C THR A 542 -21.60 -23.52 -39.76
N GLN A 543 -21.14 -23.44 -41.01
CA GLN A 543 -21.24 -22.25 -41.85
C GLN A 543 -22.68 -21.92 -42.29
N GLU A 544 -23.54 -22.93 -42.49
CA GLU A 544 -24.95 -22.72 -42.87
C GLU A 544 -25.84 -22.26 -41.70
N LYS A 545 -25.47 -22.60 -40.45
CA LYS A 545 -26.16 -22.12 -39.23
C LYS A 545 -25.75 -20.70 -38.84
N LEU A 546 -24.51 -20.29 -39.15
CA LEU A 546 -24.03 -18.93 -38.91
C LEU A 546 -24.71 -17.90 -39.85
N LEU A 547 -24.88 -18.25 -41.13
CA LEU A 547 -25.55 -17.40 -42.13
C LEU A 547 -27.04 -17.16 -41.83
N LYS A 548 -27.74 -18.14 -41.24
CA LYS A 548 -29.15 -17.98 -40.82
C LYS A 548 -29.29 -17.11 -39.57
N ALA A 549 -28.35 -17.20 -38.61
CA ALA A 549 -28.33 -16.34 -37.42
C ALA A 549 -28.00 -14.87 -37.76
N GLU A 550 -27.07 -14.64 -38.70
CA GLU A 550 -26.76 -13.29 -39.19
C GLU A 550 -27.94 -12.64 -39.92
N SER A 551 -28.75 -13.42 -40.66
CA SER A 551 -29.96 -12.91 -41.32
C SER A 551 -31.08 -12.52 -40.35
N GLN A 552 -31.20 -13.22 -39.20
CA GLN A 552 -32.20 -12.90 -38.16
C GLN A 552 -31.76 -11.73 -37.27
N ILE A 553 -30.46 -11.56 -37.03
CA ILE A 553 -29.91 -10.40 -36.31
C ILE A 553 -30.08 -9.13 -37.15
N ASN A 554 -29.85 -9.17 -38.46
CA ASN A 554 -30.06 -8.01 -39.34
C ASN A 554 -31.55 -7.62 -39.49
N ALA A 555 -32.47 -8.59 -39.50
CA ALA A 555 -33.91 -8.29 -39.49
C ALA A 555 -34.37 -7.69 -38.15
N LYS A 556 -33.80 -8.17 -37.03
CA LYS A 556 -34.08 -7.65 -35.69
C LYS A 556 -33.36 -6.38 -35.32
N SER A 557 -32.27 -6.03 -36.02
CA SER A 557 -31.59 -4.72 -36.16
C SER A 557 -32.27 -3.83 -37.21
N SER A 558 -33.27 -4.40 -37.92
CA SER A 558 -34.31 -3.69 -38.69
C SER A 558 -35.69 -3.61 -37.96
N GLU A 559 -35.85 -3.99 -36.65
CA GLU A 559 -36.98 -3.81 -35.63
C GLU A 559 -37.00 -2.85 -34.31
N ILE A 560 -35.92 -2.34 -33.67
CA ILE A 560 -35.63 -1.22 -32.70
C ILE A 560 -35.35 0.29 -33.18
N GLU A 561 -34.54 0.60 -34.20
CA GLU A 561 -34.33 1.85 -34.96
C GLU A 561 -35.64 2.61 -35.42
N ASN A 562 -36.77 2.04 -35.91
CA ASN A 562 -38.05 2.76 -36.22
C ASN A 562 -38.77 3.10 -34.91
N HIS A 563 -38.51 2.40 -33.83
CA HIS A 563 -39.06 2.74 -32.53
C HIS A 563 -38.28 3.95 -32.00
N LEU A 564 -37.02 4.13 -32.40
CA LEU A 564 -36.14 5.24 -32.03
C LEU A 564 -36.50 6.61 -32.67
N LYS A 565 -36.37 6.89 -33.98
CA LYS A 565 -37.04 8.09 -34.58
C LYS A 565 -38.59 8.21 -34.37
N ALA A 566 -39.37 7.20 -33.94
CA ALA A 566 -40.81 7.38 -33.65
C ALA A 566 -40.97 7.99 -32.26
N PHE A 567 -40.15 7.52 -31.34
CA PHE A 567 -39.99 8.13 -30.02
C PHE A 567 -39.29 9.49 -30.10
N GLU A 568 -38.37 9.73 -31.06
CA GLU A 568 -37.82 11.07 -31.31
C GLU A 568 -38.82 12.01 -31.98
N ALA A 569 -39.73 11.51 -32.83
CA ALA A 569 -40.83 12.31 -33.38
C ALA A 569 -41.86 12.70 -32.30
N GLU A 570 -42.15 11.80 -31.35
CA GLU A 570 -43.03 12.09 -30.19
C GLU A 570 -42.36 13.04 -29.19
N LYS A 571 -41.04 12.90 -28.99
CA LYS A 571 -40.21 13.83 -28.20
C LYS A 571 -40.12 15.21 -28.86
N ALA A 572 -40.03 15.29 -30.19
CA ALA A 572 -40.04 16.56 -30.92
C ALA A 572 -41.41 17.27 -30.85
N LEU A 573 -42.51 16.50 -30.84
CA LEU A 573 -43.87 17.03 -30.67
C LEU A 573 -44.15 17.51 -29.22
N LEU A 574 -43.57 16.83 -28.22
CA LEU A 574 -43.60 17.26 -26.81
C LEU A 574 -42.67 18.46 -26.55
N LEU A 575 -41.53 18.56 -27.23
CA LEU A 575 -40.65 19.74 -27.18
C LEU A 575 -41.30 20.98 -27.80
N THR A 576 -42.05 20.85 -28.90
CA THR A 576 -42.85 21.97 -29.46
C THR A 576 -44.02 22.36 -28.55
N LYS A 577 -44.59 21.40 -27.79
CA LYS A 577 -45.63 21.69 -26.77
C LYS A 577 -45.05 22.43 -25.55
N ILE A 578 -43.83 22.09 -25.14
CA ILE A 578 -43.10 22.77 -24.06
C ILE A 578 -42.61 24.16 -24.50
N GLU A 579 -42.21 24.34 -25.77
CA GLU A 579 -41.89 25.67 -26.33
C GLU A 579 -43.12 26.56 -26.49
N GLN A 580 -44.29 26.02 -26.83
CA GLN A 580 -45.56 26.78 -26.82
C GLN A 580 -45.99 27.20 -25.40
N LEU A 581 -45.84 26.32 -24.40
CA LEU A 581 -46.15 26.64 -22.99
C LEU A 581 -45.14 27.63 -22.38
N ASN A 582 -43.87 27.57 -22.79
CA ASN A 582 -42.84 28.55 -22.39
C ASN A 582 -43.02 29.90 -23.09
N ALA A 583 -43.54 29.93 -24.32
CA ALA A 583 -43.92 31.17 -25.01
C ALA A 583 -45.12 31.86 -24.33
N GLU A 584 -46.13 31.09 -23.87
CA GLU A 584 -47.25 31.62 -23.08
C GLU A 584 -46.82 32.16 -21.70
N HIS A 585 -45.86 31.49 -21.03
CA HIS A 585 -45.29 31.97 -19.77
C HIS A 585 -44.39 33.21 -19.95
N LYS A 586 -43.71 33.36 -21.09
CA LYS A 586 -42.90 34.57 -21.39
C LYS A 586 -43.78 35.79 -21.69
N THR A 587 -44.90 35.61 -22.39
CA THR A 587 -45.89 36.69 -22.59
C THR A 587 -46.59 37.12 -21.29
N ASN A 588 -46.77 36.19 -20.32
CA ASN A 588 -47.32 36.53 -19.00
C ASN A 588 -46.30 37.27 -18.10
N HIS A 589 -45.01 36.96 -18.21
CA HIS A 589 -43.97 37.63 -17.43
C HIS A 589 -43.62 39.03 -18.00
N GLU A 590 -43.71 39.21 -19.31
CA GLU A 590 -43.58 40.54 -19.95
C GLU A 590 -44.78 41.44 -19.63
N ALA A 591 -46.01 40.90 -19.54
CA ALA A 591 -47.19 41.64 -19.09
C ALA A 591 -47.07 42.15 -17.63
N GLN A 592 -46.45 41.36 -16.75
CA GLN A 592 -46.22 41.72 -15.34
C GLN A 592 -45.05 42.71 -15.15
N SER A 593 -44.10 42.75 -16.10
CA SER A 593 -43.03 43.75 -16.13
C SER A 593 -43.50 45.11 -16.67
N THR A 594 -44.52 45.16 -17.55
CA THR A 594 -45.18 46.42 -17.97
C THR A 594 -45.98 47.08 -16.85
N GLN A 595 -46.58 46.33 -15.92
CA GLN A 595 -47.26 46.89 -14.74
C GLN A 595 -46.31 47.52 -13.69
N LEU A 596 -45.05 47.08 -13.64
CA LEU A 596 -44.03 47.66 -12.74
C LEU A 596 -43.35 48.91 -13.34
N GLN A 597 -43.41 49.08 -14.68
CA GLN A 597 -42.94 50.29 -15.37
C GLN A 597 -44.02 51.38 -15.41
N GLU A 598 -45.31 51.02 -15.43
CA GLU A 598 -46.44 51.97 -15.32
C GLU A 598 -46.55 52.57 -13.90
N THR A 599 -46.22 51.83 -12.84
CA THR A 599 -46.21 52.36 -11.46
C THR A 599 -45.03 53.29 -11.16
N LYS A 600 -43.92 53.14 -11.90
CA LYS A 600 -42.78 54.06 -11.85
C LYS A 600 -43.05 55.37 -12.61
N ASN A 601 -43.74 55.27 -13.75
CA ASN A 601 -44.17 56.44 -14.53
C ASN A 601 -45.30 57.24 -13.84
N HIS A 602 -46.11 56.60 -12.97
CA HIS A 602 -47.17 57.28 -12.22
C HIS A 602 -46.66 58.09 -11.00
N LEU A 603 -45.42 57.84 -10.55
CA LEU A 603 -44.76 58.64 -9.51
C LEU A 603 -44.14 59.92 -10.12
N ASP A 604 -43.60 59.83 -11.35
CA ASP A 604 -43.05 60.97 -12.10
C ASP A 604 -44.16 61.90 -12.66
N GLU A 605 -45.38 61.40 -12.91
CA GLU A 605 -46.55 62.22 -13.28
C GLU A 605 -47.15 63.03 -12.10
N LYS A 606 -47.06 62.50 -10.86
CA LYS A 606 -47.51 63.21 -9.65
C LYS A 606 -46.59 64.37 -9.25
N GLU A 607 -45.31 64.29 -9.60
CA GLU A 607 -44.33 65.37 -9.42
C GLU A 607 -44.48 66.49 -10.48
N LYS A 608 -45.12 66.17 -11.62
CA LYS A 608 -45.47 67.14 -12.68
C LYS A 608 -46.78 67.90 -12.40
N GLU A 609 -47.78 67.25 -11.76
CA GLU A 609 -49.03 67.88 -11.30
C GLU A 609 -48.83 68.92 -10.17
N PHE A 610 -47.71 68.88 -9.45
CA PHE A 610 -47.35 69.88 -8.43
C PHE A 610 -46.65 71.13 -9.00
N SER A 611 -46.24 71.11 -10.27
CA SER A 611 -45.63 72.26 -10.96
C SER A 611 -46.63 73.07 -11.82
N GLU A 612 -47.72 72.46 -12.29
CA GLU A 612 -48.75 73.11 -13.13
C GLU A 612 -49.83 73.86 -12.33
N THR A 613 -49.86 73.73 -10.99
CA THR A 613 -50.73 74.52 -10.09
C THR A 613 -50.06 75.79 -9.58
N ARG A 614 -48.80 76.04 -9.94
CA ARG A 614 -48.02 77.24 -9.56
C ARG A 614 -47.93 78.30 -10.68
N GLU A 615 -48.39 78.00 -11.90
CA GLU A 615 -48.38 78.92 -13.06
C GLU A 615 -49.78 79.34 -13.56
N LYS A 616 -50.86 79.05 -12.79
CA LYS A 616 -52.22 79.56 -13.05
C LYS A 616 -52.64 80.71 -12.12
N LEU A 617 -51.68 81.49 -11.61
CA LEU A 617 -51.91 82.68 -10.77
C LEU A 617 -51.45 84.01 -11.43
N THR A 618 -51.04 84.04 -12.70
CA THR A 618 -50.61 85.30 -13.32
C THR A 618 -50.94 85.37 -14.81
N ALA A 619 -52.25 85.46 -15.14
CA ALA A 619 -52.82 86.33 -16.19
C ALA A 619 -54.14 85.76 -16.77
N ALA A 620 -55.28 85.97 -16.09
CA ALA A 620 -56.60 85.97 -16.74
C ALA A 620 -57.73 86.61 -15.91
N GLU A 621 -57.46 87.64 -15.10
CA GLU A 621 -58.45 88.71 -14.92
C GLU A 621 -58.30 89.68 -16.08
N SER A 622 -58.98 89.41 -17.21
CA SER A 622 -59.42 90.41 -18.20
C SER A 622 -59.89 89.75 -19.51
N LEU A 623 -60.99 88.96 -19.48
CA LEU A 623 -61.80 88.73 -20.69
C LEU A 623 -63.24 88.28 -20.39
N VAL A 624 -64.03 89.12 -19.70
CA VAL A 624 -65.50 88.91 -19.58
C VAL A 624 -66.35 90.09 -20.08
N SER A 625 -65.82 91.22 -20.56
CA SER A 625 -66.73 92.28 -21.02
C SER A 625 -66.28 93.04 -22.25
N SER A 626 -66.05 92.33 -23.36
CA SER A 626 -65.92 92.91 -24.71
C SER A 626 -66.90 92.31 -25.74
N LYS A 627 -68.07 91.83 -25.28
CA LYS A 627 -69.25 91.59 -26.14
C LYS A 627 -70.51 92.40 -25.78
N ASN A 628 -70.43 93.34 -24.83
CA ASN A 628 -71.58 94.19 -24.46
C ASN A 628 -71.61 95.56 -25.16
N ILE A 629 -70.63 95.92 -26.00
CA ILE A 629 -70.69 97.15 -26.82
C ILE A 629 -70.37 96.82 -28.29
N GLU A 630 -71.07 95.81 -28.82
CA GLU A 630 -71.65 95.84 -30.17
C GLU A 630 -73.13 96.27 -30.11
N ILE A 631 -73.67 96.49 -28.90
CA ILE A 631 -75.01 97.07 -28.71
C ILE A 631 -74.96 98.61 -28.71
N GLU A 632 -73.81 99.24 -28.48
CA GLU A 632 -73.69 100.71 -28.54
C GLU A 632 -72.76 101.25 -29.65
N ASN A 633 -72.83 100.57 -30.79
CA ASN A 633 -73.06 101.26 -32.07
C ASN A 633 -74.43 102.00 -32.12
N ASN A 634 -75.28 101.84 -31.09
CA ASN A 634 -76.21 102.87 -30.60
C ASN A 634 -75.50 104.08 -30.01
N GLN A 635 -74.76 104.68 -30.92
CA GLN A 635 -74.85 106.09 -31.10
C GLN A 635 -74.07 106.78 -29.99
N LYS A 636 -72.80 106.99 -30.30
CA LYS A 636 -72.42 108.23 -30.97
C LYS A 636 -72.70 109.39 -30.05
N ALA A 637 -71.79 110.34 -30.18
CA ALA A 637 -72.21 111.74 -30.23
C ALA A 637 -73.16 112.10 -29.09
N PHE A 638 -72.93 111.62 -27.86
CA PHE A 638 -71.70 111.88 -27.09
C PHE A 638 -71.52 113.40 -26.84
N GLU A 639 -72.49 114.20 -27.26
CA GLU A 639 -72.48 115.66 -27.07
C GLU A 639 -73.38 116.12 -25.92
N ALA A 640 -74.33 115.29 -25.47
CA ALA A 640 -75.22 115.62 -24.35
C ALA A 640 -74.72 115.12 -22.98
N GLU A 641 -73.97 114.02 -22.95
CA GLU A 641 -73.64 113.29 -21.71
C GLU A 641 -72.54 113.98 -20.86
N LYS A 642 -71.74 114.86 -21.46
CA LYS A 642 -70.71 115.64 -20.75
C LYS A 642 -71.29 116.53 -19.63
N LEU A 643 -72.54 116.97 -19.74
CA LEU A 643 -73.18 117.82 -18.74
C LEU A 643 -73.77 117.00 -17.57
N LEU A 644 -74.11 115.74 -17.80
CA LEU A 644 -74.62 114.80 -16.78
C LEU A 644 -73.47 114.20 -15.93
N LEU A 645 -72.27 114.08 -16.52
CA LEU A 645 -71.06 113.56 -15.86
C LEU A 645 -70.65 114.35 -14.61
N LEU A 646 -70.89 115.67 -14.57
CA LEU A 646 -70.59 116.49 -13.39
C LEU A 646 -71.51 116.17 -12.21
N THR A 647 -72.79 115.88 -12.45
CA THR A 647 -73.75 115.48 -11.41
C THR A 647 -73.56 114.03 -10.97
N LYS A 648 -73.08 113.16 -11.89
CA LYS A 648 -72.79 111.75 -11.60
C LYS A 648 -71.54 111.58 -10.71
N ILE A 649 -70.52 112.45 -10.83
CA ILE A 649 -69.32 112.43 -9.97
C ILE A 649 -69.68 112.65 -8.48
N GLU A 650 -70.69 113.46 -8.19
CA GLU A 650 -71.11 113.76 -6.81
C GLU A 650 -71.93 112.63 -6.18
N GLN A 651 -72.76 111.93 -6.97
CA GLN A 651 -73.42 110.68 -6.56
C GLN A 651 -72.43 109.52 -6.40
N LEU A 652 -71.43 109.41 -7.29
CA LEU A 652 -70.39 108.39 -7.22
C LEU A 652 -69.53 108.51 -5.96
N ASN A 653 -69.31 109.72 -5.43
CA ASN A 653 -68.57 109.89 -4.17
C ASN A 653 -69.33 109.35 -2.94
N VAL A 654 -70.67 109.42 -2.95
CA VAL A 654 -71.50 108.86 -1.87
C VAL A 654 -71.59 107.34 -1.99
N GLU A 655 -71.74 106.82 -3.22
CA GLU A 655 -71.70 105.37 -3.50
C GLU A 655 -70.31 104.78 -3.20
N HIS A 656 -69.21 105.49 -3.52
CA HIS A 656 -67.85 105.05 -3.19
C HIS A 656 -67.62 104.99 -1.67
N LYS A 657 -68.17 105.92 -0.90
CA LYS A 657 -68.08 105.88 0.57
C LYS A 657 -68.87 104.70 1.16
N SER A 658 -70.06 104.43 0.65
CA SER A 658 -70.88 103.26 1.02
C SER A 658 -70.21 101.94 0.60
N HIS A 659 -69.60 101.88 -0.58
CA HIS A 659 -68.88 100.70 -1.07
C HIS A 659 -67.61 100.46 -0.27
N GLN A 660 -66.89 101.52 0.12
CA GLN A 660 -65.69 101.44 0.95
C GLN A 660 -66.01 101.03 2.41
N GLU A 661 -67.16 101.44 2.96
CA GLU A 661 -67.67 100.95 4.25
C GLU A 661 -68.11 99.46 4.17
N ALA A 662 -68.75 99.04 3.08
CA ALA A 662 -69.09 97.63 2.84
C ALA A 662 -67.85 96.74 2.63
N GLN A 663 -66.86 97.23 1.89
CA GLN A 663 -65.59 96.56 1.64
C GLN A 663 -64.74 96.48 2.91
N ASN A 664 -64.76 97.51 3.77
CA ASN A 664 -64.15 97.46 5.10
C ASN A 664 -64.86 96.47 6.04
N ALA A 665 -66.19 96.33 5.96
CA ALA A 665 -66.93 95.33 6.73
C ALA A 665 -66.62 93.90 6.25
N GLU A 666 -66.46 93.69 4.94
CA GLU A 666 -66.02 92.42 4.37
C GLU A 666 -64.56 92.12 4.72
N LEU A 667 -63.67 93.12 4.69
CA LEU A 667 -62.29 93.01 5.16
C LEU A 667 -62.23 92.63 6.65
N GLN A 668 -63.07 93.24 7.49
CA GLN A 668 -63.16 92.90 8.92
C GLN A 668 -63.66 91.48 9.15
N LYS A 669 -64.62 91.01 8.33
CA LYS A 669 -65.08 89.60 8.35
C LYS A 669 -63.96 88.65 7.92
N THR A 670 -63.12 89.08 6.97
CA THR A 670 -61.97 88.32 6.49
C THR A 670 -60.85 88.27 7.55
N ILE A 671 -60.61 89.39 8.24
CA ILE A 671 -59.68 89.48 9.38
C ILE A 671 -60.15 88.56 10.51
N ASN A 672 -61.43 88.60 10.90
CA ASN A 672 -61.96 87.70 11.93
C ASN A 672 -61.85 86.22 11.51
N ASN A 673 -62.06 85.89 10.23
CA ASN A 673 -61.85 84.53 9.72
C ASN A 673 -60.36 84.12 9.72
N LEU A 674 -59.44 85.07 9.48
CA LEU A 674 -58.00 84.84 9.57
C LEU A 674 -57.55 84.65 11.01
N GLU A 675 -58.08 85.43 11.96
CA GLU A 675 -57.86 85.26 13.40
C GLU A 675 -58.37 83.89 13.86
N GLN A 676 -59.55 83.44 13.42
CA GLN A 676 -60.06 82.09 13.70
C GLN A 676 -59.18 80.99 13.11
N LYS A 677 -58.61 81.21 11.91
CA LYS A 677 -57.64 80.27 11.32
C LYS A 677 -56.30 80.29 12.04
N GLU A 678 -55.87 81.44 12.56
CA GLU A 678 -54.66 81.58 13.35
C GLU A 678 -54.81 80.88 14.72
N THR A 679 -55.97 80.99 15.37
CA THR A 679 -56.27 80.20 16.58
C THR A 679 -56.32 78.71 16.29
N ALA A 680 -56.93 78.27 15.19
CA ALA A 680 -56.94 76.87 14.79
C ALA A 680 -55.53 76.35 14.43
N LEU A 681 -54.67 77.20 13.87
CA LEU A 681 -53.28 76.89 13.61
C LEU A 681 -52.47 76.77 14.91
N GLN A 682 -52.74 77.62 15.91
CA GLN A 682 -52.13 77.52 17.24
C GLN A 682 -52.54 76.21 17.94
N GLU A 683 -53.81 75.83 17.89
CA GLU A 683 -54.30 74.53 18.41
C GLU A 683 -53.64 73.35 17.67
N SER A 684 -53.45 73.46 16.35
CA SER A 684 -52.72 72.46 15.56
C SER A 684 -51.23 72.39 15.93
N GLN A 685 -50.59 73.51 16.25
CA GLN A 685 -49.22 73.54 16.74
C GLN A 685 -49.09 72.94 18.15
N GLU A 686 -50.09 73.12 19.01
CA GLU A 686 -50.15 72.51 20.34
C GLU A 686 -50.33 70.99 20.27
N THR A 687 -51.21 70.50 19.38
CA THR A 687 -51.35 69.06 19.12
C THR A 687 -50.08 68.44 18.53
N VAL A 688 -49.35 69.15 17.66
CA VAL A 688 -48.04 68.70 17.18
C VAL A 688 -46.99 68.67 18.30
N LYS A 689 -47.02 69.62 19.25
CA LYS A 689 -46.16 69.57 20.45
C LYS A 689 -46.50 68.35 21.32
N GLN A 690 -47.79 68.06 21.51
CA GLN A 690 -48.24 66.88 22.26
C GLN A 690 -47.76 65.59 21.59
N LEU A 691 -47.91 65.46 20.26
CA LEU A 691 -47.42 64.30 19.51
C LEU A 691 -45.90 64.14 19.58
N ARG A 692 -45.13 65.25 19.62
CA ARG A 692 -43.68 65.19 19.84
C ARG A 692 -43.33 64.68 21.23
N GLN A 693 -44.10 65.08 22.25
CA GLN A 693 -43.93 64.59 23.62
C GLN A 693 -44.27 63.09 23.72
N ASP A 694 -45.34 62.64 23.07
CA ASP A 694 -45.70 61.23 23.01
C ASP A 694 -44.65 60.40 22.27
N ASN A 695 -44.05 60.94 21.20
CA ASN A 695 -42.95 60.29 20.48
C ASN A 695 -41.68 60.18 21.35
N SER A 696 -41.41 61.19 22.18
CA SER A 696 -40.33 61.11 23.18
C SER A 696 -40.60 60.02 24.23
N LEU A 697 -41.84 59.88 24.71
CA LEU A 697 -42.24 58.82 25.63
C LEU A 697 -42.13 57.43 25.00
N MET A 698 -42.51 57.29 23.72
CA MET A 698 -42.35 56.05 22.96
C MET A 698 -40.89 55.68 22.73
N THR A 699 -40.03 56.68 22.48
CA THR A 699 -38.57 56.48 22.37
C THR A 699 -37.99 55.97 23.69
N GLN A 700 -38.37 56.59 24.81
CA GLN A 700 -37.94 56.15 26.14
C GLN A 700 -38.42 54.73 26.48
N ARG A 701 -39.62 54.35 26.01
CA ARG A 701 -40.14 52.97 26.16
C ARG A 701 -39.41 51.97 25.26
N SER A 702 -38.97 52.38 24.08
CA SER A 702 -38.10 51.58 23.22
C SER A 702 -36.73 51.34 23.89
N GLU A 703 -36.16 52.36 24.52
CA GLU A 703 -34.91 52.25 25.28
C GLU A 703 -35.07 51.31 26.49
N ASP A 704 -36.19 51.37 27.23
CA ASP A 704 -36.50 50.44 28.33
C ASP A 704 -36.66 48.99 27.84
N LEU A 705 -37.32 48.79 26.69
CA LEU A 705 -37.41 47.47 26.06
C LEU A 705 -36.05 46.95 25.60
N GLN A 706 -35.19 47.83 25.09
CA GLN A 706 -33.83 47.48 24.70
C GLN A 706 -32.97 47.09 25.93
N GLY A 707 -33.15 47.78 27.06
CA GLY A 707 -32.55 47.39 28.34
C GLY A 707 -33.07 46.04 28.86
N LYS A 708 -34.35 45.71 28.66
CA LYS A 708 -34.87 44.36 28.97
C LYS A 708 -34.26 43.30 28.06
N LEU A 709 -34.04 43.62 26.79
CA LEU A 709 -33.43 42.72 25.80
C LEU A 709 -31.98 42.42 26.18
N THR A 710 -31.19 43.44 26.58
CA THR A 710 -29.83 43.22 27.10
C THR A 710 -29.83 42.40 28.39
N THR A 711 -30.82 42.59 29.27
CA THR A 711 -30.96 41.77 30.49
C THR A 711 -31.28 40.30 30.16
N ILE A 712 -32.04 40.04 29.10
CA ILE A 712 -32.33 38.68 28.62
C ILE A 712 -31.09 38.07 27.96
N GLU A 713 -30.32 38.84 27.20
CA GLU A 713 -29.03 38.42 26.63
C GLU A 713 -28.01 38.08 27.74
N GLU A 714 -27.98 38.85 28.83
CA GLU A 714 -27.18 38.53 30.02
C GLU A 714 -27.62 37.22 30.68
N LYS A 715 -28.93 36.98 30.80
CA LYS A 715 -29.46 35.69 31.29
C LYS A 715 -29.13 34.53 30.36
N LEU A 716 -29.15 34.74 29.04
CA LEU A 716 -28.75 33.75 28.05
C LEU A 716 -27.24 33.45 28.14
N ASN A 717 -26.42 34.47 28.36
CA ASN A 717 -24.99 34.32 28.62
C ASN A 717 -24.72 33.56 29.93
N GLN A 718 -25.49 33.82 30.99
CA GLN A 718 -25.43 33.04 32.24
C GLN A 718 -25.82 31.56 32.01
N ALA A 719 -26.87 31.29 31.21
CA ALA A 719 -27.24 29.93 30.84
C ALA A 719 -26.13 29.24 30.00
N THR A 720 -25.49 29.99 29.11
CA THR A 720 -24.35 29.50 28.30
C THR A 720 -23.14 29.20 29.18
N GLN A 721 -22.87 30.02 30.21
CA GLN A 721 -21.85 29.75 31.22
C GLN A 721 -22.18 28.51 32.08
N GLN A 722 -23.45 28.26 32.38
CA GLN A 722 -23.87 27.02 33.05
C GLN A 722 -23.68 25.79 32.14
N ILE A 723 -23.95 25.91 30.84
CA ILE A 723 -23.64 24.83 29.88
C ILE A 723 -22.12 24.59 29.82
N ALA A 724 -21.30 25.65 29.86
CA ALA A 724 -19.86 25.53 29.93
C ALA A 724 -19.38 24.86 31.24
N SER A 725 -20.03 25.12 32.38
CA SER A 725 -19.70 24.45 33.64
C SER A 725 -20.08 22.97 33.64
N VAL A 726 -21.20 22.60 33.01
CA VAL A 726 -21.58 21.19 32.77
C VAL A 726 -20.63 20.52 31.77
N THR A 727 -20.15 21.26 30.78
CA THR A 727 -19.14 20.76 29.83
C THR A 727 -17.81 20.50 30.54
N ASN A 728 -17.41 21.40 31.44
CA ASN A 728 -16.24 21.21 32.29
C ASN A 728 -16.41 20.00 33.23
N SER A 729 -17.58 19.80 33.84
CA SER A 729 -17.81 18.61 34.69
C SER A 729 -17.78 17.31 33.90
N TYR A 730 -18.27 17.31 32.65
CA TYR A 730 -18.11 16.18 31.73
C TYR A 730 -16.64 15.94 31.38
N GLN A 731 -15.86 16.99 31.15
CA GLN A 731 -14.41 16.88 30.93
C GLN A 731 -13.66 16.38 32.17
N THR A 732 -14.05 16.80 33.37
CA THR A 732 -13.52 16.25 34.63
C THR A 732 -13.87 14.78 34.76
N CYS A 733 -15.11 14.39 34.52
CA CYS A 733 -15.53 12.98 34.53
C CYS A 733 -14.75 12.15 33.50
N SER A 734 -14.52 12.70 32.30
CA SER A 734 -13.67 12.05 31.28
C SER A 734 -12.20 11.96 31.73
N SER A 735 -11.70 12.95 32.49
CA SER A 735 -10.37 12.93 33.08
C SER A 735 -10.28 11.85 34.17
N ASP A 736 -11.28 11.77 35.05
CA ASP A 736 -11.38 10.75 36.10
C ASP A 736 -11.47 9.34 35.49
N LEU A 737 -12.22 9.17 34.40
CA LEU A 737 -12.28 7.91 33.65
C LEU A 737 -10.93 7.58 33.01
N SER A 738 -10.18 8.60 32.56
CA SER A 738 -8.81 8.43 32.10
C SER A 738 -7.84 8.11 33.23
N GLU A 739 -8.02 8.65 34.43
CA GLU A 739 -7.21 8.30 35.60
C GLU A 739 -7.51 6.89 36.09
N LEU A 740 -8.77 6.49 36.11
CA LEU A 740 -9.19 5.12 36.42
C LEU A 740 -8.60 4.15 35.39
N ARG A 741 -8.61 4.52 34.09
CA ARG A 741 -7.89 3.76 33.05
C ARG A 741 -6.38 3.70 33.30
N LYS A 742 -5.73 4.80 33.68
CA LYS A 742 -4.29 4.81 34.02
C LYS A 742 -4.00 3.92 35.23
N LEU A 743 -4.88 3.93 36.24
CA LEU A 743 -4.77 3.13 37.44
C LEU A 743 -4.93 1.65 37.09
N VAL A 744 -5.94 1.28 36.30
CA VAL A 744 -6.12 -0.08 35.76
C VAL A 744 -4.89 -0.52 34.97
N ILE A 745 -4.34 0.33 34.11
CA ILE A 745 -3.10 0.05 33.37
C ILE A 745 -1.91 -0.09 34.31
N LYS A 746 -1.84 0.69 35.39
CA LYS A 746 -0.77 0.61 36.41
C LYS A 746 -0.89 -0.70 37.19
N THR A 747 -2.08 -1.09 37.63
CA THR A 747 -2.33 -2.36 38.31
C THR A 747 -2.06 -3.54 37.36
N LEU A 748 -2.46 -3.46 36.08
CA LEU A 748 -2.10 -4.44 35.06
C LEU A 748 -0.60 -4.48 34.80
N ARG A 749 0.09 -3.33 34.80
CA ARG A 749 1.54 -3.26 34.68
C ARG A 749 2.22 -3.87 35.89
N GLU A 750 1.71 -3.66 37.11
CA GLU A 750 2.21 -4.31 38.32
C GLU A 750 1.94 -5.83 38.29
N ILE A 751 0.79 -6.27 37.77
CA ILE A 751 0.48 -7.68 37.48
C ILE A 751 1.52 -8.26 36.50
N CYS A 752 1.73 -7.62 35.35
CA CYS A 752 2.70 -8.04 34.35
C CYS A 752 4.14 -8.00 34.87
N ASN A 753 4.52 -6.94 35.61
CA ASN A 753 5.84 -6.80 36.20
C ASN A 753 6.10 -7.84 37.29
N SER A 754 5.07 -8.29 38.02
CA SER A 754 5.24 -9.36 39.01
C SER A 754 5.32 -10.76 38.42
N LYS A 755 4.74 -10.99 37.24
CA LYS A 755 5.06 -12.17 36.42
C LYS A 755 6.49 -12.10 35.87
N LEU A 756 7.01 -10.89 35.64
CA LEU A 756 8.42 -10.67 35.32
C LEU A 756 9.35 -10.73 36.55
N SER A 757 8.83 -10.61 37.78
CA SER A 757 9.62 -10.53 39.02
C SER A 757 9.38 -11.70 39.98
N SER A 758 8.83 -12.83 39.53
CA SER A 758 8.80 -14.07 40.30
C SER A 758 10.06 -14.90 40.03
N SER A 759 11.15 -14.59 40.74
CA SER A 759 11.83 -15.60 41.58
C SER A 759 13.10 -15.01 42.23
N GLU A 760 12.94 -14.00 43.09
CA GLU A 760 13.96 -13.76 44.13
C GLU A 760 13.61 -14.46 45.45
N GLN A 761 12.34 -14.84 45.66
CA GLN A 761 11.88 -15.58 46.84
C GLN A 761 11.34 -16.96 46.45
N GLN A 762 11.72 -18.00 47.21
CA GLN A 762 11.24 -19.36 46.96
C GLN A 762 9.72 -19.44 47.18
N PRO A 763 8.97 -20.23 46.39
CA PRO A 763 7.51 -20.36 46.52
C PRO A 763 7.05 -20.70 47.95
N LEU A 764 7.82 -21.53 48.65
CA LEU A 764 7.58 -21.93 50.06
C LEU A 764 7.69 -20.76 51.05
N ASP A 765 8.47 -19.73 50.74
CA ASP A 765 8.68 -18.54 51.57
C ASP A 765 7.77 -17.37 51.18
N ALA A 766 7.37 -17.31 49.90
CA ALA A 766 6.53 -16.25 49.37
C ALA A 766 5.06 -16.39 49.79
N VAL A 767 4.53 -17.62 49.84
CA VAL A 767 3.10 -17.83 50.13
C VAL A 767 2.67 -17.31 51.51
N PRO A 768 3.39 -17.53 52.62
CA PRO A 768 3.00 -16.97 53.92
C PRO A 768 2.90 -15.43 53.95
N ALA A 769 3.78 -14.75 53.20
CA ALA A 769 3.78 -13.29 53.05
C ALA A 769 2.60 -12.81 52.20
N ILE A 770 2.33 -13.48 51.06
CA ILE A 770 1.18 -13.19 50.19
C ILE A 770 -0.14 -13.40 50.96
N ILE A 771 -0.23 -14.45 51.78
CA ILE A 771 -1.40 -14.67 52.65
C ILE A 771 -1.57 -13.51 53.63
N SER A 772 -0.49 -13.02 54.25
CA SER A 772 -0.56 -11.89 55.19
C SER A 772 -1.01 -10.60 54.52
N GLU A 773 -0.60 -10.38 53.27
CA GLU A 773 -1.01 -9.25 52.45
C GLU A 773 -2.51 -9.35 52.09
N MET A 774 -2.97 -10.55 51.71
CA MET A 774 -4.38 -10.83 51.43
C MET A 774 -5.26 -10.64 52.68
N GLU A 775 -4.80 -11.10 53.85
CA GLU A 775 -5.48 -10.92 55.14
C GLU A 775 -5.62 -9.42 55.49
N SER A 776 -4.59 -8.62 55.22
CA SER A 776 -4.61 -7.16 55.45
C SER A 776 -5.66 -6.46 54.57
N LEU A 777 -5.77 -6.84 53.30
CA LEU A 777 -6.76 -6.28 52.38
C LEU A 777 -8.18 -6.71 52.76
N LEU A 778 -8.38 -7.99 53.09
CA LEU A 778 -9.67 -8.51 53.54
C LEU A 778 -10.18 -7.77 54.78
N ASN A 779 -9.29 -7.39 55.71
CA ASN A 779 -9.65 -6.62 56.90
C ASN A 779 -10.15 -5.20 56.57
N LYS A 780 -9.73 -4.60 55.46
CA LYS A 780 -10.25 -3.29 55.02
C LYS A 780 -11.72 -3.36 54.59
N PHE A 781 -12.14 -4.51 54.06
CA PHE A 781 -13.52 -4.77 53.62
C PHE A 781 -14.43 -5.30 54.73
N ASN A 782 -13.90 -5.48 55.94
CA ASN A 782 -14.57 -6.12 57.07
C ASN A 782 -15.44 -5.15 57.91
N ASN A 783 -15.61 -3.90 57.45
CA ASN A 783 -16.34 -2.85 58.14
C ASN A 783 -17.75 -2.69 57.55
N SER A 784 -18.73 -2.27 58.37
CA SER A 784 -20.15 -2.09 57.97
C SER A 784 -20.39 -1.05 56.84
N THR A 785 -19.35 -0.37 56.37
CA THR A 785 -19.36 0.62 55.27
C THR A 785 -18.58 0.15 54.03
N ALA A 786 -18.28 -1.15 53.90
CA ALA A 786 -17.49 -1.71 52.80
C ALA A 786 -17.98 -1.30 51.40
N ILE A 787 -19.31 -1.16 51.21
CA ILE A 787 -19.91 -0.77 49.94
C ILE A 787 -19.69 0.73 49.63
N GLU A 788 -19.78 1.59 50.65
CA GLU A 788 -19.43 3.01 50.51
C GLU A 788 -17.93 3.18 50.24
N TYR A 789 -17.09 2.35 50.87
CA TYR A 789 -15.65 2.34 50.63
C TYR A 789 -15.31 1.92 49.19
N VAL A 790 -15.92 0.85 48.66
CA VAL A 790 -15.71 0.40 47.26
C VAL A 790 -16.22 1.43 46.24
N SER A 791 -17.11 2.34 46.63
CA SER A 791 -17.54 3.45 45.76
C SER A 791 -16.49 4.57 45.65
N THR A 792 -15.42 4.53 46.45
CA THR A 792 -14.29 5.46 46.36
C THR A 792 -13.20 4.94 45.42
N THR A 793 -12.42 5.84 44.84
CA THR A 793 -11.27 5.49 43.97
C THR A 793 -10.27 4.57 44.68
N GLU A 794 -10.10 4.72 46.00
CA GLU A 794 -9.22 3.88 46.83
C GLU A 794 -9.80 2.48 47.05
N GLY A 795 -11.12 2.38 47.28
CA GLY A 795 -11.77 1.08 47.42
C GLY A 795 -11.81 0.27 46.11
N ILE A 796 -12.01 0.92 44.96
CA ILE A 796 -11.91 0.26 43.64
C ILE A 796 -10.49 -0.30 43.44
N HIS A 797 -9.47 0.48 43.79
CA HIS A 797 -8.07 0.05 43.73
C HIS A 797 -7.83 -1.18 44.61
N ASP A 798 -8.28 -1.15 45.87
CA ASP A 798 -8.05 -2.25 46.80
C ASP A 798 -8.80 -3.53 46.42
N VAL A 799 -9.97 -3.43 45.77
CA VAL A 799 -10.70 -4.59 45.21
C VAL A 799 -9.94 -5.20 44.04
N MET A 800 -9.42 -4.37 43.13
CA MET A 800 -8.57 -4.83 42.04
C MET A 800 -7.27 -5.46 42.55
N TYR A 801 -6.65 -4.86 43.57
CA TYR A 801 -5.43 -5.34 44.17
C TYR A 801 -5.65 -6.66 44.93
N LEU A 802 -6.79 -6.83 45.60
CA LEU A 802 -7.18 -8.09 46.23
C LEU A 802 -7.28 -9.23 45.20
N GLY A 803 -7.89 -8.98 44.04
CA GLY A 803 -7.96 -9.97 42.94
C GLY A 803 -6.57 -10.34 42.42
N TYR A 804 -5.66 -9.38 42.35
CA TYR A 804 -4.27 -9.62 41.97
C TYR A 804 -3.48 -10.44 43.00
N VAL A 805 -3.57 -10.08 44.29
CA VAL A 805 -2.90 -10.82 45.37
C VAL A 805 -3.41 -12.26 45.42
N PHE A 806 -4.69 -12.50 45.14
CA PHE A 806 -5.23 -13.85 45.00
C PHE A 806 -4.64 -14.60 43.80
N ILE A 807 -4.51 -13.98 42.63
CA ILE A 807 -3.89 -14.62 41.45
C ILE A 807 -2.43 -14.99 41.74
N LYS A 808 -1.68 -14.11 42.43
CA LYS A 808 -0.32 -14.41 42.90
C LYS A 808 -0.29 -15.61 43.84
N LEU A 809 -1.21 -15.67 44.80
CA LEU A 809 -1.33 -16.81 45.71
C LEU A 809 -1.61 -18.11 44.95
N TYR A 810 -2.55 -18.06 43.99
CA TYR A 810 -2.93 -19.21 43.16
C TYR A 810 -1.75 -19.74 42.35
N ASP A 811 -1.02 -18.85 41.68
CA ASP A 811 0.15 -19.20 40.87
C ASP A 811 1.26 -19.84 41.73
N GLN A 812 1.57 -19.26 42.89
CA GLN A 812 2.58 -19.84 43.78
C GLN A 812 2.15 -21.19 44.38
N CYS A 813 0.87 -21.36 44.72
CA CYS A 813 0.32 -22.64 45.18
C CYS A 813 0.29 -23.71 44.07
N ASP A 814 0.02 -23.33 42.82
CA ASP A 814 0.06 -24.23 41.64
C ASP A 814 1.48 -24.67 41.32
N VAL A 815 2.46 -23.76 41.42
CA VAL A 815 3.88 -24.10 41.34
C VAL A 815 4.24 -25.09 42.43
N ILE A 816 3.88 -24.85 43.69
CA ILE A 816 4.13 -25.79 44.80
C ILE A 816 3.50 -27.16 44.51
N TYR A 817 2.26 -27.20 44.01
CA TYR A 817 1.59 -28.46 43.64
C TYR A 817 2.36 -29.23 42.56
N LYS A 818 2.85 -28.54 41.52
CA LYS A 818 3.59 -29.14 40.41
C LYS A 818 5.02 -29.55 40.77
N THR A 819 5.66 -28.85 41.71
CA THR A 819 7.09 -29.04 42.02
C THR A 819 7.35 -29.79 43.32
N THR A 820 6.36 -29.96 44.19
CA THR A 820 6.57 -30.64 45.49
C THR A 820 6.68 -32.15 45.35
N THR A 821 7.60 -32.76 46.10
CA THR A 821 7.73 -34.21 46.21
C THR A 821 6.69 -34.82 47.15
N ALA A 822 5.99 -34.00 47.94
CA ALA A 822 4.92 -34.42 48.85
C ALA A 822 3.54 -34.25 48.17
N ILE A 823 3.26 -35.15 47.22
CA ILE A 823 2.13 -35.07 46.26
C ILE A 823 0.79 -34.87 46.96
N GLU A 824 0.51 -35.62 48.04
CA GLU A 824 -0.76 -35.51 48.79
C GLU A 824 -0.96 -34.12 49.41
N THR A 825 0.08 -33.57 50.06
CA THR A 825 0.03 -32.24 50.67
C THR A 825 -0.02 -31.13 49.61
N GLY A 826 0.65 -31.29 48.47
CA GLY A 826 0.55 -30.37 47.35
C GLY A 826 -0.86 -30.32 46.76
N GLN A 827 -1.50 -31.48 46.60
CA GLN A 827 -2.86 -31.58 46.08
C GLN A 827 -3.89 -31.00 47.05
N GLU A 828 -3.67 -31.16 48.36
CA GLU A 828 -4.49 -30.53 49.39
C GLU A 828 -4.39 -28.99 49.37
N ILE A 829 -3.17 -28.45 49.18
CA ILE A 829 -2.94 -27.00 49.01
C ILE A 829 -3.69 -26.47 47.78
N PHE A 830 -3.57 -27.15 46.64
CA PHE A 830 -4.23 -26.72 45.41
C PHE A 830 -5.77 -26.77 45.53
N THR A 831 -6.29 -27.81 46.16
CA THR A 831 -7.74 -27.96 46.40
C THR A 831 -8.27 -26.84 47.30
N LYS A 832 -7.58 -26.54 48.40
CA LYS A 832 -7.96 -25.43 49.30
C LYS A 832 -7.84 -24.07 48.60
N THR A 833 -6.81 -23.86 47.77
CA THR A 833 -6.62 -22.62 47.00
C THR A 833 -7.73 -22.42 45.96
N SER A 834 -8.19 -23.52 45.34
CA SER A 834 -9.34 -23.49 44.42
C SER A 834 -10.65 -23.16 45.14
N LEU A 835 -10.83 -23.61 46.38
CA LEU A 835 -11.98 -23.23 47.20
C LEU A 835 -11.96 -21.75 47.58
N VAL A 836 -10.78 -21.19 47.89
CA VAL A 836 -10.62 -19.74 48.14
C VAL A 836 -11.03 -18.92 46.90
N CYS A 837 -10.77 -19.42 45.69
CA CYS A 837 -11.24 -18.77 44.45
C CYS A 837 -12.76 -18.58 44.45
N SER A 838 -13.50 -19.62 44.81
CA SER A 838 -14.97 -19.57 44.85
C SER A 838 -15.46 -18.52 45.85
N ASP A 839 -14.87 -18.47 47.03
CA ASP A 839 -15.28 -17.53 48.08
C ASP A 839 -14.91 -16.08 47.74
N VAL A 840 -13.74 -15.85 47.13
CA VAL A 840 -13.32 -14.53 46.65
C VAL A 840 -14.24 -14.04 45.51
N CYS A 841 -14.66 -14.92 44.62
CA CYS A 841 -15.66 -14.58 43.60
C CYS A 841 -17.01 -14.22 44.23
N GLN A 842 -17.45 -14.93 45.27
CA GLN A 842 -18.66 -14.58 46.01
C GLN A 842 -18.52 -13.24 46.75
N LEU A 843 -17.34 -12.94 47.30
CA LEU A 843 -17.05 -11.64 47.91
C LEU A 843 -17.15 -10.51 46.88
N PHE A 844 -16.59 -10.68 45.67
CA PHE A 844 -16.74 -9.69 44.60
C PHE A 844 -18.19 -9.52 44.15
N GLN A 845 -18.97 -10.61 44.10
CA GLN A 845 -20.39 -10.53 43.79
C GLN A 845 -21.18 -9.77 44.88
N TYR A 846 -20.84 -9.97 46.15
CA TYR A 846 -21.39 -9.20 47.26
C TYR A 846 -21.07 -7.70 47.14
N LEU A 847 -19.80 -7.36 46.86
CA LEU A 847 -19.37 -5.97 46.72
C LEU A 847 -19.98 -5.28 45.48
N LEU A 848 -20.33 -6.05 44.44
CA LEU A 848 -20.91 -5.52 43.19
C LEU A 848 -22.43 -5.34 43.26
N ASN A 849 -23.16 -6.33 43.79
CA ASN A 849 -24.62 -6.38 43.67
C ASN A 849 -25.36 -6.12 44.99
N ASN A 850 -24.66 -6.08 46.13
CA ASN A 850 -25.27 -5.96 47.47
C ASN A 850 -26.29 -7.09 47.78
N GLU A 851 -26.13 -8.26 47.15
CA GLU A 851 -27.13 -9.34 47.14
C GLU A 851 -26.90 -10.42 48.23
N ALA A 852 -25.71 -10.48 48.85
CA ALA A 852 -25.40 -11.51 49.85
C ALA A 852 -25.66 -11.03 51.29
N LYS A 853 -26.36 -11.83 52.09
CA LYS A 853 -26.76 -11.47 53.45
C LYS A 853 -25.64 -11.44 54.49
N ASP A 854 -24.44 -11.96 54.20
CA ASP A 854 -23.35 -12.06 55.18
C ASP A 854 -21.94 -11.91 54.54
N GLY A 855 -21.61 -10.72 54.02
CA GLY A 855 -20.26 -10.43 53.48
C GLY A 855 -19.13 -10.65 54.50
N GLN A 856 -19.42 -10.42 55.78
CA GLN A 856 -18.52 -10.69 56.90
C GLN A 856 -18.21 -12.19 57.05
N GLN A 857 -19.19 -13.05 56.80
CA GLN A 857 -19.02 -14.49 56.88
C GLN A 857 -18.12 -14.99 55.75
N ILE A 858 -18.29 -14.48 54.53
CA ILE A 858 -17.44 -14.82 53.38
C ILE A 858 -15.98 -14.43 53.66
N ILE A 859 -15.72 -13.24 54.20
CA ILE A 859 -14.37 -12.80 54.57
C ILE A 859 -13.76 -13.74 55.62
N THR A 860 -14.55 -14.13 56.62
CA THR A 860 -14.10 -15.04 57.69
C THR A 860 -13.76 -16.43 57.15
N GLU A 861 -14.56 -16.95 56.22
CA GLU A 861 -14.32 -18.25 55.56
C GLU A 861 -13.05 -18.24 54.69
N VAL A 862 -12.79 -17.15 53.96
CA VAL A 862 -11.55 -16.94 53.21
C VAL A 862 -10.34 -16.95 54.16
N GLN A 863 -10.39 -16.18 55.24
CA GLN A 863 -9.29 -16.10 56.22
C GLN A 863 -8.97 -17.46 56.88
N ALA A 864 -10.00 -18.26 57.18
CA ALA A 864 -9.81 -19.60 57.72
C ALA A 864 -9.08 -20.54 56.73
N LYS A 865 -9.49 -20.53 55.45
CA LYS A 865 -8.88 -21.35 54.40
C LYS A 865 -7.44 -20.91 54.09
N LEU A 866 -7.16 -19.61 54.12
CA LEU A 866 -5.81 -19.06 54.00
C LEU A 866 -4.89 -19.53 55.15
N THR A 867 -5.41 -19.57 56.38
CA THR A 867 -4.65 -20.07 57.54
C THR A 867 -4.28 -21.54 57.40
N ASP A 868 -5.15 -22.36 56.82
CA ASP A 868 -4.86 -23.78 56.56
C ASP A 868 -3.79 -23.98 55.48
N ILE A 869 -3.83 -23.18 54.41
CA ILE A 869 -2.81 -23.20 53.35
C ILE A 869 -1.43 -22.87 53.95
N ARG A 870 -1.36 -21.86 54.83
CA ARG A 870 -0.12 -21.49 55.54
C ARG A 870 0.46 -22.68 56.33
N LYS A 871 -0.37 -23.45 57.03
CA LYS A 871 0.08 -24.64 57.79
C LYS A 871 0.60 -25.78 56.91
N LEU A 872 -0.03 -26.02 55.77
CA LEU A 872 0.39 -27.07 54.83
C LEU A 872 1.73 -26.75 54.17
N ILE A 873 2.01 -25.47 53.93
CA ILE A 873 3.28 -25.01 53.33
C ILE A 873 4.45 -25.12 54.31
N GLU A 874 4.24 -24.79 55.58
CA GLU A 874 5.23 -25.04 56.64
C GLU A 874 5.61 -26.53 56.75
N LYS A 875 4.65 -27.43 56.53
CA LYS A 875 4.89 -28.88 56.52
C LYS A 875 5.77 -29.34 55.33
N ILE A 876 5.60 -28.74 54.15
CA ILE A 876 6.44 -29.04 52.98
C ILE A 876 7.84 -28.47 53.17
N LYS A 877 7.97 -27.26 53.73
CA LYS A 877 9.25 -26.59 53.97
C LYS A 877 10.17 -27.42 54.88
N ALA A 878 9.61 -27.99 55.95
CA ALA A 878 10.33 -28.89 56.86
C ALA A 878 10.84 -30.18 56.18
N THR A 879 10.29 -30.56 55.03
CA THR A 879 10.66 -31.79 54.29
C THR A 879 11.72 -31.53 53.21
N PHE A 880 11.84 -30.29 52.70
CA PHE A 880 12.69 -29.95 51.55
C PHE A 880 14.16 -29.65 51.91
N GLU A 881 14.45 -29.28 53.17
CA GLU A 881 15.81 -28.90 53.62
C GLU A 881 16.83 -30.07 53.61
N GLN A 882 16.42 -31.32 53.36
CA GLN A 882 17.29 -32.50 53.53
C GLN A 882 17.90 -33.16 52.28
N LYS A 883 17.67 -32.75 51.00
CA LYS A 883 17.98 -33.68 49.87
C LYS A 883 18.68 -33.29 48.54
N ILE A 884 19.26 -32.11 48.29
CA ILE A 884 19.98 -31.89 47.00
C ILE A 884 21.33 -31.16 47.13
N ASP A 885 22.42 -31.77 46.67
CA ASP A 885 23.79 -31.22 46.69
C ASP A 885 24.24 -30.80 45.27
N LEU A 886 24.01 -29.53 44.90
CA LEU A 886 24.28 -28.97 43.56
C LEU A 886 25.78 -28.94 43.21
N ASP A 887 26.66 -28.86 44.21
CA ASP A 887 28.12 -28.88 44.03
C ASP A 887 28.58 -30.20 43.40
N LYS A 888 28.03 -31.32 43.89
CA LYS A 888 28.32 -32.65 43.36
C LYS A 888 27.73 -32.85 41.96
N LEU A 889 26.54 -32.32 41.69
CA LEU A 889 25.89 -32.49 40.39
C LEU A 889 26.70 -31.80 39.27
N LEU A 890 27.17 -30.57 39.51
CA LEU A 890 28.00 -29.86 38.54
C LEU A 890 29.36 -30.54 38.34
N GLU A 891 30.02 -31.00 39.40
CA GLU A 891 31.28 -31.76 39.28
C GLU A 891 31.10 -33.08 38.51
N ILE A 892 29.98 -33.79 38.70
CA ILE A 892 29.66 -35.01 37.96
C ILE A 892 29.49 -34.69 36.47
N GLU A 893 28.71 -33.68 36.12
CA GLU A 893 28.40 -33.33 34.73
C GLU A 893 29.63 -32.82 33.95
N LEU A 894 30.52 -32.07 34.60
CA LEU A 894 31.78 -31.66 34.00
C LEU A 894 32.76 -32.83 33.83
N ARG A 895 32.76 -33.78 34.77
CA ARG A 895 33.57 -35.01 34.68
C ARG A 895 33.04 -35.94 33.59
N GLU A 896 31.73 -36.08 33.45
CA GLU A 896 31.10 -36.87 32.37
C GLU A 896 31.39 -36.27 30.99
N MET A 897 31.37 -34.93 30.87
CA MET A 897 31.80 -34.26 29.66
C MET A 897 33.28 -34.54 29.34
N ASP A 898 34.19 -34.40 30.31
CA ASP A 898 35.62 -34.73 30.12
C ASP A 898 35.81 -36.19 29.65
N ALA A 899 35.10 -37.14 30.28
CA ALA A 899 35.15 -38.54 29.91
C ALA A 899 34.63 -38.79 28.48
N ALA A 900 33.54 -38.12 28.08
CA ALA A 900 33.00 -38.22 26.74
C ALA A 900 33.95 -37.65 25.67
N ILE A 901 34.67 -36.56 25.96
CA ILE A 901 35.67 -36.00 25.05
C ILE A 901 36.89 -36.91 24.91
N ASP A 902 37.37 -37.49 26.02
CA ASP A 902 38.50 -38.41 26.00
C ASP A 902 38.17 -39.71 25.25
N ASP A 903 36.97 -40.26 25.47
CA ASP A 903 36.47 -41.42 24.73
C ASP A 903 36.29 -41.08 23.24
N ALA A 904 35.76 -39.91 22.91
CA ALA A 904 35.63 -39.44 21.53
C ALA A 904 36.99 -39.26 20.83
N ALA A 905 37.99 -38.69 21.51
CA ALA A 905 39.35 -38.54 20.98
C ALA A 905 40.02 -39.90 20.74
N SER A 906 39.86 -40.86 21.66
CA SER A 906 40.37 -42.22 21.50
C SER A 906 39.72 -42.91 20.30
N LYS A 907 38.39 -42.83 20.19
CA LYS A 907 37.64 -43.43 19.07
C LYS A 907 38.06 -42.84 17.72
N ILE A 908 38.27 -41.52 17.61
CA ILE A 908 38.76 -40.89 16.36
C ILE A 908 40.16 -41.40 15.99
N THR A 909 41.03 -41.63 16.98
CA THR A 909 42.38 -42.18 16.76
C THR A 909 42.32 -43.65 16.31
N ASP A 910 41.44 -44.45 16.91
CA ASP A 910 41.20 -45.85 16.53
C ASP A 910 40.60 -45.97 15.12
N LEU A 911 39.76 -45.01 14.73
CA LEU A 911 39.23 -44.91 13.36
C LEU A 911 40.34 -44.67 12.33
N LEU A 912 41.39 -43.91 12.69
CA LEU A 912 42.58 -43.73 11.85
C LEU A 912 43.33 -45.04 11.62
N ALA A 913 43.49 -45.85 12.69
CA ALA A 913 44.12 -47.16 12.60
C ALA A 913 43.32 -48.13 11.71
N LYS A 914 41.99 -48.15 11.86
CA LYS A 914 41.09 -48.95 11.02
C LYS A 914 41.03 -48.48 9.56
N ALA A 915 41.08 -47.17 9.32
CA ALA A 915 41.14 -46.62 7.97
C ALA A 915 42.42 -47.04 7.23
N ARG A 916 43.55 -47.16 7.94
CA ARG A 916 44.84 -47.65 7.42
C ARG A 916 44.83 -49.13 6.99
N GLU A 917 43.94 -49.94 7.56
CA GLU A 917 43.83 -51.37 7.22
C GLU A 917 42.97 -51.64 5.97
N LYS A 918 42.11 -50.69 5.53
CA LYS A 918 41.06 -50.92 4.51
C LYS A 918 41.41 -50.51 3.07
N ASP A 919 42.69 -50.28 2.80
CA ASP A 919 43.40 -50.08 1.52
C ASP A 919 42.64 -49.49 0.29
N ASN A 920 42.90 -48.20 0.03
CA ASN A 920 42.90 -47.54 -1.28
C ASN A 920 43.82 -46.30 -1.13
N GLN A 921 44.95 -46.26 -1.85
CA GLN A 921 46.04 -45.28 -1.62
C GLN A 921 45.59 -43.81 -1.62
N THR A 922 44.56 -43.47 -2.41
CA THR A 922 43.96 -42.12 -2.51
C THR A 922 42.91 -41.84 -1.42
N ASN A 923 42.04 -42.80 -1.10
CA ASN A 923 41.07 -42.67 -0.01
C ASN A 923 41.77 -42.61 1.35
N LEU A 924 42.93 -43.25 1.49
CA LEU A 924 43.74 -43.20 2.70
C LEU A 924 44.27 -41.80 3.01
N GLU A 925 44.72 -41.07 1.97
CA GLU A 925 45.26 -39.71 2.13
C GLU A 925 44.15 -38.71 2.48
N VAL A 926 42.99 -38.83 1.83
CA VAL A 926 41.79 -38.00 2.06
C VAL A 926 41.22 -38.26 3.46
N ASN A 927 41.01 -39.52 3.83
CA ASN A 927 40.48 -39.89 5.14
C ASN A 927 41.48 -39.59 6.26
N GLY A 928 42.79 -39.74 6.03
CA GLY A 928 43.83 -39.36 6.98
C GLY A 928 43.79 -37.88 7.36
N LYS A 929 43.69 -36.97 6.38
CA LYS A 929 43.60 -35.52 6.62
C LYS A 929 42.35 -35.11 7.39
N ILE A 930 41.21 -35.75 7.11
CA ILE A 930 39.94 -35.52 7.83
C ILE A 930 40.09 -35.96 9.29
N VAL A 931 40.62 -37.15 9.53
CA VAL A 931 40.79 -37.69 10.88
C VAL A 931 41.80 -36.86 11.67
N ASP A 932 42.92 -36.44 11.08
CA ASP A 932 43.90 -35.55 11.73
C ASP A 932 43.27 -34.21 12.14
N SER A 933 42.39 -33.67 11.28
CA SER A 933 41.65 -32.43 11.56
C SER A 933 40.60 -32.63 12.67
N CYS A 934 39.92 -33.77 12.72
CA CYS A 934 38.98 -34.14 13.79
C CYS A 934 39.71 -34.33 15.14
N THR A 935 40.87 -34.99 15.13
CA THR A 935 41.73 -35.16 16.33
C THR A 935 42.18 -33.80 16.87
N THR A 936 42.67 -32.92 15.99
CA THR A 936 43.08 -31.56 16.36
C THR A 936 41.93 -30.75 16.95
N LEU A 937 40.72 -30.87 16.39
CA LEU A 937 39.53 -30.22 16.95
C LEU A 937 39.20 -30.76 18.35
N MET A 938 39.23 -32.09 18.53
CA MET A 938 38.92 -32.71 19.82
C MET A 938 39.95 -32.34 20.91
N GLU A 939 41.23 -32.24 20.55
CA GLU A 939 42.28 -31.74 21.45
C GLU A 939 42.03 -30.29 21.87
N CYS A 940 41.64 -29.43 20.93
CA CYS A 940 41.30 -28.04 21.25
C CYS A 940 40.08 -27.95 22.19
N VAL A 941 39.06 -28.78 21.98
CA VAL A 941 37.86 -28.86 22.83
C VAL A 941 38.23 -29.33 24.25
N LYS A 942 39.09 -30.35 24.36
CA LYS A 942 39.62 -30.83 25.65
C LYS A 942 40.35 -29.73 26.41
N VAL A 943 41.24 -28.97 25.75
CA VAL A 943 41.94 -27.84 26.37
C VAL A 943 40.94 -26.78 26.84
N LEU A 944 39.91 -26.48 26.05
CA LEU A 944 38.88 -25.50 26.41
C LEU A 944 38.10 -25.91 27.66
N ILE A 945 37.72 -27.17 27.78
CA ILE A 945 37.01 -27.69 28.96
C ILE A 945 37.89 -27.60 30.21
N GLN A 946 39.16 -27.99 30.11
CA GLN A 946 40.10 -27.87 31.23
C GLN A 946 40.22 -26.41 31.70
N LYS A 947 40.31 -25.45 30.78
CA LYS A 947 40.34 -24.02 31.11
C LYS A 947 39.01 -23.54 31.72
N SER A 948 37.87 -24.08 31.27
CA SER A 948 36.55 -23.76 31.81
C SER A 948 36.43 -24.20 33.28
N ARG A 949 36.88 -25.43 33.60
CA ARG A 949 36.93 -25.95 34.98
C ARG A 949 37.82 -25.12 35.89
N LEU A 950 39.02 -24.77 35.43
CA LEU A 950 39.96 -23.96 36.21
C LEU A 950 39.39 -22.57 36.52
N LEU A 951 38.62 -22.00 35.59
CA LEU A 951 37.91 -20.74 35.78
C LEU A 951 36.72 -20.90 36.74
N GLN A 952 35.93 -21.97 36.65
CA GLN A 952 34.83 -22.24 37.58
C GLN A 952 35.33 -22.37 39.03
N HIS A 953 36.43 -23.09 39.25
CA HIS A 953 37.06 -23.16 40.57
C HIS A 953 37.53 -21.80 41.09
N GLU A 954 37.97 -20.89 40.21
CA GLU A 954 38.31 -19.52 40.58
C GLU A 954 37.08 -18.70 40.98
N ILE A 955 36.01 -18.77 40.18
CA ILE A 955 34.76 -18.07 40.44
C ILE A 955 34.20 -18.48 41.79
N VAL A 956 34.15 -19.78 42.06
CA VAL A 956 33.71 -20.29 43.35
C VAL A 956 34.64 -19.81 44.45
N ALA A 957 35.97 -19.96 44.30
CA ALA A 957 36.92 -19.56 45.35
C ALA A 957 36.88 -18.06 45.68
N SER A 958 36.70 -17.19 44.68
CA SER A 958 36.68 -15.74 44.84
C SER A 958 35.35 -15.19 45.38
N GLN A 959 34.22 -15.84 45.08
CA GLN A 959 32.88 -15.34 45.42
C GLN A 959 32.16 -16.11 46.54
N LYS A 960 32.85 -17.07 47.16
CA LYS A 960 32.29 -17.95 48.21
C LYS A 960 31.89 -17.24 49.51
N GLY A 961 32.60 -16.19 49.91
CA GLY A 961 32.51 -15.68 51.29
C GLY A 961 32.65 -16.82 52.32
N ASN A 962 31.88 -16.77 53.42
CA ASN A 962 31.78 -17.87 54.40
C ASN A 962 30.81 -19.01 54.00
N ALA A 963 30.22 -18.99 52.80
CA ALA A 963 29.20 -19.97 52.37
C ALA A 963 29.82 -21.25 51.78
N SER A 964 29.05 -22.34 51.67
CA SER A 964 29.53 -23.56 51.00
C SER A 964 29.45 -23.43 49.46
N ALA A 965 30.21 -24.25 48.71
CA ALA A 965 30.18 -24.21 47.23
C ALA A 965 28.80 -24.60 46.68
N ASN A 966 28.14 -25.58 47.31
CA ASN A 966 26.76 -25.95 47.02
C ASN A 966 25.78 -24.78 47.21
N GLU A 967 25.95 -24.02 48.29
CA GLU A 967 25.14 -22.84 48.57
C GLU A 967 25.39 -21.71 47.56
N PHE A 968 26.63 -21.57 47.09
CA PHE A 968 26.97 -20.64 46.00
C PHE A 968 26.27 -21.01 44.67
N TYR A 969 26.29 -22.29 44.28
CA TYR A 969 25.60 -22.75 43.06
C TYR A 969 24.08 -22.68 43.18
N ARG A 970 23.51 -22.92 44.37
CA ARG A 970 22.06 -22.73 44.64
C ARG A 970 21.63 -21.27 44.55
N ARG A 971 22.40 -20.34 45.13
CA ARG A 971 22.14 -18.88 45.02
C ARG A 971 22.25 -18.37 43.59
N ASN A 972 22.96 -19.10 42.73
CA ASN A 972 23.13 -18.79 41.31
C ASN A 972 22.57 -19.93 40.44
N SER A 973 21.37 -20.43 40.75
CA SER A 973 20.79 -21.62 40.10
C SER A 973 20.70 -21.51 38.58
N GLN A 974 20.21 -20.40 38.04
CA GLN A 974 20.13 -20.16 36.59
C GLN A 974 21.49 -20.20 35.89
N TRP A 975 22.55 -19.72 36.56
CA TRP A 975 23.91 -19.78 36.03
C TRP A 975 24.47 -21.21 36.08
N SER A 976 24.22 -21.92 37.18
CA SER A 976 24.60 -23.33 37.35
C SER A 976 23.92 -24.23 36.32
N ASP A 977 22.62 -24.03 36.07
CA ASP A 977 21.85 -24.78 35.07
C ASP A 977 22.31 -24.47 33.64
N GLY A 978 22.61 -23.21 33.34
CA GLY A 978 23.18 -22.82 32.05
C GLY A 978 24.54 -23.48 31.78
N LEU A 979 25.35 -23.66 32.83
CA LEU A 979 26.65 -24.32 32.75
C LEU A 979 26.54 -25.84 32.56
N ILE A 980 25.62 -26.49 33.28
CA ILE A 980 25.32 -27.93 33.15
C ILE A 980 24.72 -28.25 31.77
N SER A 981 23.83 -27.38 31.27
CA SER A 981 23.24 -27.56 29.95
C SER A 981 24.28 -27.42 28.82
N ALA A 982 25.18 -26.43 28.96
CA ALA A 982 26.28 -26.25 28.01
C ALA A 982 27.24 -27.46 28.02
N SER A 983 27.57 -28.03 29.18
CA SER A 983 28.46 -29.20 29.27
C SER A 983 27.85 -30.45 28.62
N LYS A 984 26.56 -30.71 28.84
CA LYS A 984 25.82 -31.81 28.17
C LYS A 984 25.83 -31.68 26.66
N SER A 985 25.61 -30.46 26.17
CA SER A 985 25.55 -30.17 24.73
C SER A 985 26.91 -30.40 24.06
N VAL A 986 28.01 -29.99 24.71
CA VAL A 986 29.38 -30.24 24.22
C VAL A 986 29.69 -31.75 24.18
N ALA A 987 29.33 -32.51 25.21
CA ALA A 987 29.52 -33.97 25.23
C ALA A 987 28.76 -34.69 24.10
N LYS A 988 27.51 -34.27 23.85
CA LYS A 988 26.69 -34.81 22.75
C LYS A 988 27.28 -34.48 21.38
N ALA A 989 27.71 -33.23 21.18
CA ALA A 989 28.29 -32.78 19.92
C ALA A 989 29.60 -33.50 19.59
N ALA A 990 30.43 -33.81 20.61
CA ALA A 990 31.65 -34.59 20.44
C ALA A 990 31.38 -36.04 20.01
N ASN A 991 30.41 -36.71 20.63
CA ASN A 991 29.99 -38.04 20.22
C ASN A 991 29.44 -38.06 18.78
N TYR A 992 28.67 -37.04 18.40
CA TYR A 992 28.17 -36.90 17.04
C TYR A 992 29.28 -36.69 16.01
N LEU A 993 30.36 -35.96 16.36
CA LEU A 993 31.54 -35.83 15.49
C LEU A 993 32.22 -37.18 15.24
N VAL A 994 32.34 -38.03 16.27
CA VAL A 994 32.91 -39.38 16.14
C VAL A 994 32.05 -40.23 15.21
N GLU A 995 30.73 -40.18 15.36
CA GLU A 995 29.81 -40.92 14.49
C GLU A 995 29.89 -40.44 13.04
N ALA A 996 29.93 -39.13 12.82
CA ALA A 996 30.11 -38.54 11.50
C ALA A 996 31.47 -38.89 10.88
N ALA A 997 32.54 -38.92 11.68
CA ALA A 997 33.86 -39.37 11.26
C ALA A 997 33.87 -40.86 10.90
N ASN A 998 33.21 -41.71 11.68
CA ASN A 998 33.10 -43.14 11.38
C ASN A 998 32.34 -43.37 10.07
N LYS A 999 31.20 -42.69 9.88
CA LYS A 999 30.43 -42.77 8.63
C LYS A 999 31.24 -42.29 7.44
N ALA A 1000 32.01 -41.21 7.57
CA ALA A 1000 32.87 -40.72 6.50
C ALA A 1000 33.94 -41.74 6.05
N ILE A 1001 34.38 -42.60 6.97
CA ILE A 1001 35.39 -43.65 6.71
C ILE A 1001 34.74 -44.95 6.21
N GLU A 1002 33.55 -45.30 6.71
CA GLU A 1002 32.84 -46.53 6.35
C GLU A 1002 32.04 -46.42 5.04
N SER A 1003 31.60 -45.22 4.66
CA SER A 1003 30.71 -45.00 3.51
C SER A 1003 31.48 -44.90 2.19
N GLU A 1004 31.09 -45.69 1.19
CA GLU A 1004 31.58 -45.57 -0.20
C GLU A 1004 31.04 -44.31 -0.92
N SER A 1005 30.14 -43.53 -0.29
CA SER A 1005 29.37 -42.47 -0.95
C SER A 1005 30.10 -41.11 -1.11
N GLY A 1006 31.32 -40.97 -0.59
CA GLY A 1006 32.20 -39.82 -0.84
C GLY A 1006 31.70 -38.45 -0.39
N LYS A 1007 30.59 -38.35 0.34
CA LYS A 1007 29.96 -37.07 0.74
C LYS A 1007 30.03 -36.85 2.24
N ASN A 1008 31.02 -36.10 2.68
CA ASN A 1008 31.35 -35.90 4.09
C ASN A 1008 30.67 -34.68 4.73
N PHE A 1009 29.41 -34.37 4.39
CA PHE A 1009 28.73 -33.15 4.88
C PHE A 1009 28.33 -33.23 6.37
N GLU A 1010 28.11 -34.42 6.92
CA GLU A 1010 27.77 -34.61 8.35
C GLU A 1010 28.89 -34.11 9.27
N LEU A 1011 30.16 -34.25 8.85
CA LEU A 1011 31.33 -33.73 9.57
C LEU A 1011 31.34 -32.21 9.67
N ILE A 1012 30.88 -31.50 8.64
CA ILE A 1012 30.80 -30.04 8.65
C ILE A 1012 29.77 -29.59 9.69
N VAL A 1013 28.62 -30.25 9.74
CA VAL A 1013 27.55 -29.95 10.70
C VAL A 1013 28.01 -30.25 12.13
N ALA A 1014 28.62 -31.41 12.35
CA ALA A 1014 29.14 -31.78 13.66
C ALA A 1014 30.22 -30.80 14.17
N ALA A 1015 31.14 -30.38 13.30
CA ALA A 1015 32.19 -29.42 13.65
C ALA A 1015 31.64 -28.02 14.00
N GLN A 1016 30.59 -27.59 13.30
CA GLN A 1016 29.91 -26.32 13.57
C GLN A 1016 29.11 -26.36 14.88
N GLU A 1017 28.46 -27.48 15.17
CA GLU A 1017 27.72 -27.68 16.43
C GLU A 1017 28.66 -27.64 17.64
N ILE A 1018 29.84 -28.28 17.53
CA ILE A 1018 30.90 -28.19 18.55
C ILE A 1018 31.33 -26.73 18.80
N ALA A 1019 31.52 -25.93 17.74
CA ALA A 1019 31.87 -24.52 17.88
C ALA A 1019 30.75 -23.71 18.56
N ALA A 1020 29.48 -24.01 18.27
CA ALA A 1020 28.34 -23.36 18.90
C ALA A 1020 28.22 -23.70 20.40
N CYS A 1021 28.26 -24.98 20.77
CA CYS A 1021 28.15 -25.43 22.16
C CYS A 1021 29.34 -24.96 23.01
N THR A 1022 30.56 -24.98 22.47
CA THR A 1022 31.73 -24.46 23.17
C THR A 1022 31.70 -22.95 23.36
N THR A 1023 31.10 -22.20 22.42
CA THR A 1023 30.85 -20.76 22.57
C THR A 1023 29.83 -20.49 23.68
N GLN A 1024 28.74 -21.25 23.73
CA GLN A 1024 27.75 -21.17 24.82
C GLN A 1024 28.39 -21.44 26.18
N MET A 1025 29.27 -22.44 26.28
CA MET A 1025 30.01 -22.74 27.51
C MET A 1025 30.93 -21.59 27.94
N VAL A 1026 31.62 -20.94 27.00
CA VAL A 1026 32.48 -19.78 27.29
C VAL A 1026 31.65 -18.59 27.76
N ILE A 1027 30.48 -18.36 27.16
CA ILE A 1027 29.53 -17.32 27.58
C ILE A 1027 29.04 -17.62 29.01
N ALA A 1028 28.58 -18.84 29.28
CA ALA A 1028 28.14 -19.27 30.61
C ALA A 1028 29.25 -19.07 31.66
N SER A 1029 30.48 -19.46 31.36
CA SER A 1029 31.63 -19.27 32.25
C SER A 1029 32.06 -17.80 32.42
N LYS A 1030 31.74 -16.91 31.47
CA LYS A 1030 32.10 -15.48 31.51
C LYS A 1030 31.20 -14.65 32.42
N VAL A 1031 29.94 -15.05 32.62
CA VAL A 1031 28.93 -14.27 33.38
C VAL A 1031 29.37 -13.96 34.82
N LYS A 1032 30.05 -14.90 35.47
CA LYS A 1032 30.48 -14.77 36.87
C LYS A 1032 32.01 -14.63 37.04
N ALA A 1033 32.76 -14.66 35.95
CA ALA A 1033 34.21 -14.48 35.96
C ALA A 1033 34.61 -13.02 36.18
N GLU A 1034 35.69 -12.79 36.91
CA GLU A 1034 36.28 -11.46 37.02
C GLU A 1034 36.85 -10.99 35.68
N ARG A 1035 36.59 -9.73 35.31
CA ARG A 1035 36.97 -9.16 34.01
C ARG A 1035 38.49 -9.17 33.74
N ASN A 1036 39.30 -9.20 34.79
CA ASN A 1036 40.77 -9.24 34.72
C ASN A 1036 41.37 -10.64 35.00
N SER A 1037 40.54 -11.69 35.06
CA SER A 1037 41.00 -13.05 35.33
C SER A 1037 41.92 -13.56 34.22
N GLN A 1038 43.10 -14.03 34.60
CA GLN A 1038 44.02 -14.71 33.69
C GLN A 1038 43.40 -16.02 33.15
N LYS A 1039 42.60 -16.72 33.97
CA LYS A 1039 41.94 -17.97 33.56
C LYS A 1039 40.82 -17.72 32.56
N LEU A 1040 40.12 -16.58 32.64
CA LEU A 1040 39.15 -16.15 31.63
C LEU A 1040 39.84 -15.82 30.29
N SER A 1041 41.01 -15.17 30.34
CA SER A 1041 41.82 -14.92 29.14
C SER A 1041 42.28 -16.23 28.48
N ASP A 1042 42.73 -17.19 29.28
CA ASP A 1042 43.16 -18.50 28.78
C ASP A 1042 42.00 -19.33 28.22
N LEU A 1043 40.80 -19.28 28.84
CA LEU A 1043 39.59 -19.90 28.29
C LEU A 1043 39.19 -19.27 26.95
N THR A 1044 39.28 -17.94 26.84
CA THR A 1044 38.98 -17.21 25.60
C THR A 1044 39.96 -17.57 24.48
N LYS A 1045 41.25 -17.77 24.80
CA LYS A 1045 42.25 -18.27 23.85
C LYS A 1045 41.92 -19.69 23.38
N ALA A 1046 41.58 -20.59 24.30
CA ALA A 1046 41.19 -21.96 23.96
C ALA A 1046 39.93 -22.00 23.06
N SER A 1047 38.96 -21.13 23.31
CA SER A 1047 37.78 -20.93 22.43
C SER A 1047 38.12 -20.51 21.01
N ARG A 1048 39.11 -19.61 20.85
CA ARG A 1048 39.60 -19.22 19.53
C ARG A 1048 40.30 -20.38 18.82
N SER A 1049 41.08 -21.18 19.53
CA SER A 1049 41.70 -22.39 18.98
C SER A 1049 40.67 -23.40 18.50
N VAL A 1050 39.58 -23.63 19.25
CA VAL A 1050 38.47 -24.49 18.80
C VAL A 1050 37.84 -23.94 17.52
N THR A 1051 37.55 -22.65 17.47
CA THR A 1051 36.96 -22.01 16.29
C THR A 1051 37.88 -22.14 15.06
N GLN A 1052 39.19 -21.99 15.25
CA GLN A 1052 40.19 -22.16 14.20
C GLN A 1052 40.26 -23.62 13.72
N ALA A 1053 40.30 -24.58 14.65
CA ALA A 1053 40.32 -26.01 14.32
C ALA A 1053 39.04 -26.46 13.60
N THR A 1054 37.86 -25.95 14.00
CA THR A 1054 36.59 -26.15 13.28
C THR A 1054 36.68 -25.61 11.86
N GLY A 1055 37.23 -24.40 11.68
CA GLY A 1055 37.43 -23.81 10.36
C GLY A 1055 38.33 -24.65 9.46
N THR A 1056 39.45 -25.13 10.01
CA THR A 1056 40.38 -26.04 9.31
C THR A 1056 39.70 -27.34 8.93
N LEU A 1057 38.97 -28.00 9.84
CA LEU A 1057 38.26 -29.23 9.54
C LEU A 1057 37.22 -29.05 8.41
N VAL A 1058 36.45 -27.96 8.44
CA VAL A 1058 35.47 -27.67 7.37
C VAL A 1058 36.16 -27.41 6.03
N ALA A 1059 37.31 -26.73 6.01
CA ALA A 1059 38.10 -26.54 4.81
C ALA A 1059 38.63 -27.88 4.27
N THR A 1060 39.24 -28.69 5.13
CA THR A 1060 39.74 -30.03 4.78
C THR A 1060 38.64 -30.90 4.19
N VAL A 1061 37.46 -30.95 4.82
CA VAL A 1061 36.33 -31.75 4.33
C VAL A 1061 35.81 -31.26 2.97
N LYS A 1062 35.77 -29.95 2.74
CA LYS A 1062 35.37 -29.38 1.44
C LYS A 1062 36.38 -29.69 0.34
N ASP A 1063 37.67 -29.54 0.63
CA ASP A 1063 38.74 -29.84 -0.31
C ASP A 1063 38.77 -31.35 -0.64
N CYS A 1064 38.51 -32.20 0.35
CA CYS A 1064 38.37 -33.65 0.17
C CYS A 1064 37.18 -34.01 -0.74
N ASN A 1065 36.01 -33.39 -0.53
CA ASN A 1065 34.85 -33.61 -1.39
C ASN A 1065 35.13 -33.15 -2.84
N ALA A 1066 35.82 -32.03 -3.03
CA ALA A 1066 36.18 -31.54 -4.37
C ALA A 1066 37.17 -32.48 -5.10
N GLN A 1067 38.11 -33.08 -4.36
CA GLN A 1067 39.03 -34.08 -4.93
C GLN A 1067 38.32 -35.37 -5.34
N LEU A 1068 37.30 -35.81 -4.58
CA LEU A 1068 36.47 -36.96 -4.93
C LEU A 1068 35.58 -36.70 -6.16
N GLU A 1069 35.06 -35.47 -6.32
CA GLU A 1069 34.34 -35.05 -7.53
C GLU A 1069 35.24 -35.08 -8.77
N GLN A 1070 36.48 -34.60 -8.68
CA GLN A 1070 37.45 -34.63 -9.79
C GLN A 1070 37.85 -36.05 -10.20
N GLN A 1071 37.96 -37.00 -9.25
CA GLN A 1071 38.21 -38.41 -9.57
C GLN A 1071 37.04 -39.05 -10.33
N SER A 1072 35.81 -38.69 -9.94
CA SER A 1072 34.59 -39.17 -10.62
C SER A 1072 34.50 -38.68 -12.07
N GLU A 1073 34.92 -37.43 -12.35
CA GLU A 1073 35.00 -36.88 -13.72
C GLU A 1073 36.04 -37.59 -14.60
N LEU A 1074 37.16 -38.02 -14.01
CA LEU A 1074 38.22 -38.76 -14.71
C LEU A 1074 37.79 -40.20 -15.07
N GLU A 1075 36.91 -40.82 -14.28
CA GLU A 1075 36.32 -42.13 -14.61
C GLU A 1075 35.30 -42.04 -15.74
N LEU A 1076 34.54 -40.94 -15.82
CA LEU A 1076 33.62 -40.65 -16.94
C LEU A 1076 34.34 -40.62 -18.30
N ALA A 1077 35.61 -40.17 -18.33
CA ALA A 1077 36.41 -40.10 -19.55
C ALA A 1077 36.84 -41.47 -20.10
N LYS A 1078 36.72 -42.56 -19.32
CA LYS A 1078 37.13 -43.92 -19.71
C LYS A 1078 35.98 -44.79 -20.26
N LEU A 1079 34.76 -44.27 -20.28
CA LEU A 1079 33.56 -45.03 -20.64
C LEU A 1079 33.33 -45.09 -22.16
N THR A 1080 32.86 -46.24 -22.64
CA THR A 1080 32.44 -46.41 -24.04
C THR A 1080 31.10 -45.70 -24.31
N PRO A 1081 30.77 -45.35 -25.57
CA PRO A 1081 29.53 -44.61 -25.89
C PRO A 1081 28.23 -45.27 -25.39
N SER A 1082 28.18 -46.61 -25.35
CA SER A 1082 27.04 -47.33 -24.79
C SER A 1082 26.97 -47.23 -23.26
N GLN A 1083 28.12 -47.25 -22.58
CA GLN A 1083 28.19 -47.09 -21.13
C GLN A 1083 27.84 -45.66 -20.71
N ILE A 1084 28.23 -44.66 -21.50
CA ILE A 1084 27.85 -43.25 -21.29
C ILE A 1084 26.32 -43.11 -21.35
N LYS A 1085 25.65 -43.76 -22.31
CA LYS A 1085 24.18 -43.71 -22.45
C LYS A 1085 23.45 -44.36 -21.26
N THR A 1086 23.92 -45.53 -20.80
CA THR A 1086 23.38 -46.20 -19.62
C THR A 1086 23.61 -45.34 -18.36
N MET A 1087 24.80 -44.78 -18.21
CA MET A 1087 25.14 -43.92 -17.08
C MET A 1087 24.37 -42.59 -17.11
N GLU A 1088 24.12 -42.00 -18.29
CA GLU A 1088 23.26 -40.82 -18.45
C GLU A 1088 21.84 -41.11 -17.93
N MET A 1089 21.28 -42.28 -18.27
CA MET A 1089 19.96 -42.68 -17.80
C MET A 1089 19.94 -42.94 -16.28
N GLU A 1090 20.97 -43.60 -15.74
CA GLU A 1090 21.13 -43.80 -14.28
C GLU A 1090 21.33 -42.49 -13.52
N ILE A 1091 22.04 -41.51 -14.12
CA ILE A 1091 22.20 -40.16 -13.56
C ILE A 1091 20.86 -39.44 -13.55
N HIS A 1092 20.06 -39.50 -14.61
CA HIS A 1092 18.72 -38.92 -14.64
C HIS A 1092 17.81 -39.50 -13.56
N VAL A 1093 17.86 -40.82 -13.35
CA VAL A 1093 17.13 -41.48 -12.25
C VAL A 1093 17.60 -40.95 -10.90
N LYS A 1094 18.92 -40.89 -10.65
CA LYS A 1094 19.48 -40.34 -9.41
C LYS A 1094 19.13 -38.86 -9.20
N VAL A 1095 19.07 -38.04 -10.26
CA VAL A 1095 18.65 -36.64 -10.16
C VAL A 1095 17.22 -36.55 -9.65
N LEU A 1096 16.30 -37.33 -10.23
CA LEU A 1096 14.90 -37.34 -9.79
C LEU A 1096 14.75 -37.83 -8.33
N GLU A 1097 15.49 -38.88 -7.95
CA GLU A 1097 15.51 -39.37 -6.57
C GLU A 1097 16.04 -38.33 -5.58
N ILE A 1098 17.11 -37.61 -5.93
CA ILE A 1098 17.71 -36.57 -5.09
C ILE A 1098 16.79 -35.35 -5.00
N GLU A 1099 16.13 -34.94 -6.08
CA GLU A 1099 15.15 -33.85 -6.06
C GLU A 1099 13.97 -34.18 -5.13
N GLN A 1100 13.46 -35.41 -5.19
CA GLN A 1100 12.39 -35.88 -4.29
C GLN A 1100 12.86 -35.95 -2.82
N ALA A 1101 14.06 -36.48 -2.59
CA ALA A 1101 14.66 -36.54 -1.26
C ALA A 1101 14.90 -35.14 -0.67
N LEU A 1102 15.41 -34.20 -1.47
CA LEU A 1102 15.63 -32.80 -1.09
C LEU A 1102 14.31 -32.13 -0.70
N GLN A 1103 13.25 -32.33 -1.49
CA GLN A 1103 11.93 -31.77 -1.19
C GLN A 1103 11.36 -32.34 0.12
N THR A 1104 11.56 -33.63 0.36
CA THR A 1104 11.14 -34.30 1.61
C THR A 1104 11.93 -33.78 2.82
N GLN A 1105 13.25 -33.64 2.70
CA GLN A 1105 14.08 -33.11 3.80
C GLN A 1105 13.78 -31.64 4.09
N ARG A 1106 13.48 -30.82 3.07
CA ARG A 1106 13.02 -29.44 3.26
C ARG A 1106 11.68 -29.37 4.00
N GLN A 1107 10.74 -30.26 3.68
CA GLN A 1107 9.47 -30.37 4.40
C GLN A 1107 9.67 -30.77 5.86
N LYS A 1108 10.53 -31.78 6.13
CA LYS A 1108 10.88 -32.21 7.50
C LYS A 1108 11.58 -31.11 8.29
N LEU A 1109 12.50 -30.36 7.67
CA LEU A 1109 13.17 -29.24 8.32
C LEU A 1109 12.18 -28.11 8.63
N ALA A 1110 11.23 -27.84 7.73
CA ALA A 1110 10.18 -26.86 7.96
C ALA A 1110 9.23 -27.29 9.10
N SER A 1111 8.87 -28.58 9.18
CA SER A 1111 8.04 -29.10 10.28
C SER A 1111 8.78 -29.07 11.61
N PHE A 1112 10.06 -29.47 11.65
CA PHE A 1112 10.88 -29.44 12.86
C PHE A 1112 11.07 -28.01 13.38
N ARG A 1113 11.31 -27.04 12.49
CA ARG A 1113 11.38 -25.62 12.87
C ARG A 1113 10.06 -25.11 13.43
N ARG A 1114 8.92 -25.46 12.82
CA ARG A 1114 7.59 -25.09 13.34
C ARG A 1114 7.35 -25.65 14.75
N GLU A 1115 7.78 -26.88 15.01
CA GLU A 1115 7.65 -27.52 16.32
C GLU A 1115 8.60 -26.89 17.36
N HIS A 1116 9.83 -26.57 16.97
CA HIS A 1116 10.78 -25.85 17.82
C HIS A 1116 10.29 -24.45 18.20
N TYR A 1117 9.65 -23.72 17.26
CA TYR A 1117 9.05 -22.41 17.58
C TYR A 1117 7.82 -22.54 18.48
N LYS A 1118 7.01 -23.59 18.31
CA LYS A 1118 5.87 -23.86 19.22
C LYS A 1118 6.28 -24.19 20.65
N ASN A 1119 7.44 -24.83 20.85
CA ASN A 1119 7.93 -25.20 22.18
C ASN A 1119 8.80 -24.12 22.84
N ALA A 1120 9.15 -23.04 22.14
CA ALA A 1120 9.93 -21.92 22.66
C ALA A 1120 9.06 -20.79 23.24
N GLU A 1121 7.73 -20.95 23.26
CA GLU A 1121 6.74 -20.00 23.83
C GLU A 1121 6.27 -20.34 25.25
N TYR A 1122 7.03 -21.12 26.02
CA TYR A 1122 6.70 -21.41 27.43
C TYR A 1122 7.61 -20.71 28.43
#